data_AF-A0A7Y2FJS6-F1
#
_entry.id   AF-A0A7Y2FJS6-F1
#
_cell.length_a   1.000
_cell.length_b   1.000
_cell.length_c   1.000
_cell.angle_alpha   90.00
_cell.angle_beta   90.00
_cell.angle_gamma   90.00
#
_symmetry.space_group_name_H-M   'P 1'
#
loop_
_entity.id
_entity.type
_entity.pdbx_description
1 polymer ?
#
loop_
_entity_poly.entity_id
_entity_poly.type
_entity_poly.pdbx_seq_one_letter_code
_entity_poly.pdbx_strand_id
1 'polypeptide(L)'
;MKYGFTLLLLLCSFFLMDAQEIDFDQFKAMKFRNIGPAGMSGRITAIDVNLRDKDHIFVGSASGGVWESKNGGISWKPIFDDQPTLSIGALKINQNNPAEIWVGTGEGNPRNSHNSGAGVFKTVDGGKTWTYMGLKETKLIHRIIINEHDPNTVLVGAMGSAWGTSSHRGVYKTTDGGATWEKTLYIGDNVGIADMVADPSNPNKIMAAMWEFGRTPWGFNSGGKGSGIHLSYDGGSTWKKLTDKEGMPKGDMGRVGLAFSASKPNIVYALIEAKTNGLYKSVDGGEKFSLVSSKNIGNRPFYYAEIYVDPQNENRIYNLWSYVSKSEDGGKTFKTIMDYGNSVHPDHHAFWIDPDDSNYLIDGNDGGLNISRDGSKTWRFVQNLPVGQFYHVDVDNDFPYNIYGGMQDNGSWVGPGFVLKSGGIRNYDWQELYFGDGFDVAPRKDNNRYGYAMSQGGNIGLWDKVTGRTEFIKPQHPDGEKLRYNWNAALALDARNDCGLYFGSQFVHYSDDCGKSWKIISPDLTTNDTIKQNQSKSGGLTLDITGAENHTTILAIAPSPHDESFILVGTDDGNLQVTNDGGDSWNNIANKLPGLPKNAWIPQIEISKINPNEIFVVVNNYRMNDWSAFLYHSTDKGLTWRRIVDDSDVDGFVCSVVQDPEHDDLIFLGTDVGLYFSLDHGNKWIKWEKGFPPVQVRDMKIQSDFDDLILGTFGRSFWVLDDIKPLRELSKTKMKTLDEPFKVFETGIAYQTSRRSYDGIRFNAQGEFIGDNRRGGAVFNIWNKPKDKEEAEMKKSSKDKKEKKGKKNKDKSKKDKDEKGEMDKKPEAKKKKDGKKVKILAINAQGDTVRTFKRNIKEGLNRIGWRPDAKGVDFPRKSDPKEKSEPGGMPIIPGTYKMVFFYKDYKDSVNLEIALDPRIDKSYFDPEAKYDAMSSFNGHVEKITKAFNNLKEAKKSMKLYKEIIDVQPDSIKKMHSKTHKTIGSQIDSLMNLYMLPEAKKVEYRDDSHTLMNKVYSARRFLGTSAGAPTENGQHAIKTAIRETKKVLTGINSFFEGPWSEYVEDVKALPVDIFKSFDPIDID
;
A
#
# COMPACT_ATOMS: atom_id res chain seq x y z
N MET A 1 -46.09 -29.15 -42.53
CA MET A 1 -45.47 -27.90 -42.00
C MET A 1 -45.79 -27.71 -40.52
N LYS A 2 -45.38 -28.64 -39.64
CA LYS A 2 -45.66 -28.58 -38.18
C LYS A 2 -44.51 -29.16 -37.32
N TYR A 3 -43.27 -29.11 -37.83
CA TYR A 3 -42.07 -29.61 -37.11
C TYR A 3 -40.85 -28.67 -37.22
N GLY A 4 -41.05 -27.38 -37.55
CA GLY A 4 -39.95 -26.41 -37.73
C GLY A 4 -39.76 -25.41 -36.59
N PHE A 5 -40.73 -25.25 -35.69
CA PHE A 5 -40.73 -24.16 -34.69
C PHE A 5 -40.34 -24.60 -33.27
N THR A 6 -40.37 -25.90 -32.98
CA THR A 6 -40.05 -26.42 -31.64
C THR A 6 -38.56 -26.75 -31.46
N LEU A 7 -37.80 -26.87 -32.55
CA LEU A 7 -36.35 -27.11 -32.49
C LEU A 7 -35.55 -25.81 -32.27
N LEU A 8 -36.11 -24.64 -32.61
CA LEU A 8 -35.44 -23.35 -32.44
C LEU A 8 -35.50 -22.84 -30.98
N LEU A 9 -36.50 -23.26 -30.21
CA LEU A 9 -36.67 -22.89 -28.79
C LEU A 9 -35.92 -23.82 -27.82
N LEU A 10 -35.49 -25.00 -28.26
CA LEU A 10 -34.67 -25.92 -27.47
C LEU A 10 -33.15 -25.73 -27.70
N LEU A 11 -32.76 -24.98 -28.73
CA LEU A 11 -31.37 -24.60 -29.02
C LEU A 11 -30.94 -23.25 -28.41
N CYS A 12 -31.88 -22.43 -27.93
CA CYS A 12 -31.58 -21.16 -27.24
C CYS A 12 -31.49 -21.27 -25.71
N SER A 13 -31.72 -22.46 -25.13
CA SER A 13 -31.65 -22.67 -23.66
C SER A 13 -30.28 -23.18 -23.17
N PHE A 14 -29.28 -23.28 -24.04
CA PHE A 14 -27.97 -23.88 -23.74
C PHE A 14 -26.78 -22.91 -23.89
N PHE A 15 -26.93 -21.63 -23.57
CA PHE A 15 -25.77 -20.72 -23.40
C PHE A 15 -26.01 -19.60 -22.37
N LEU A 16 -26.72 -19.89 -21.27
CA LEU A 16 -26.45 -19.16 -20.03
C LEU A 16 -25.31 -19.90 -19.34
N MET A 17 -24.08 -19.67 -19.81
CA MET A 17 -22.93 -19.90 -18.95
C MET A 17 -23.07 -18.88 -17.82
N ASP A 18 -23.58 -19.32 -16.67
CA ASP A 18 -23.39 -18.60 -15.41
C ASP A 18 -21.88 -18.42 -15.24
N ALA A 19 -21.39 -17.22 -15.53
CA ALA A 19 -20.02 -16.85 -15.23
C ALA A 19 -19.89 -16.79 -13.71
N GLN A 20 -19.23 -17.78 -13.12
CA GLN A 20 -18.98 -17.82 -11.68
C GLN A 20 -18.30 -16.51 -11.24
N GLU A 21 -18.97 -15.76 -10.37
CA GLU A 21 -18.41 -14.52 -9.83
C GLU A 21 -17.30 -14.80 -8.82
N ILE A 22 -16.23 -14.00 -8.87
CA ILE A 22 -15.17 -14.05 -7.87
C ILE A 22 -15.69 -13.45 -6.57
N ASP A 23 -15.81 -14.29 -5.54
CA ASP A 23 -15.98 -13.82 -4.17
C ASP A 23 -14.61 -13.43 -3.59
N PHE A 24 -14.30 -12.13 -3.56
CA PHE A 24 -13.03 -11.61 -3.04
C PHE A 24 -12.77 -11.96 -1.57
N ASP A 25 -13.81 -12.30 -0.80
CA ASP A 25 -13.59 -12.75 0.56
C ASP A 25 -12.77 -14.04 0.62
N GLN A 26 -12.81 -14.83 -0.46
CA GLN A 26 -12.04 -16.06 -0.66
C GLN A 26 -10.61 -15.76 -1.12
N PHE A 27 -10.30 -14.54 -1.58
CA PHE A 27 -8.99 -14.14 -2.10
C PHE A 27 -8.19 -13.23 -1.16
N LYS A 28 -8.64 -12.99 0.07
CA LYS A 28 -7.97 -12.15 1.11
C LYS A 28 -6.49 -12.48 1.39
N ALA A 29 -5.99 -13.63 0.91
CA ALA A 29 -4.57 -14.00 1.02
C ALA A 29 -3.68 -13.30 -0.03
N MET A 30 -4.25 -12.88 -1.16
CA MET A 30 -3.62 -11.97 -2.13
C MET A 30 -3.77 -10.56 -1.61
N LYS A 31 -2.75 -10.06 -0.92
CA LYS A 31 -2.75 -8.73 -0.33
C LYS A 31 -1.71 -7.88 -1.02
N PHE A 32 -2.07 -6.64 -1.32
CA PHE A 32 -1.09 -5.65 -1.71
C PHE A 32 -0.21 -5.25 -0.51
N ARG A 33 1.04 -4.94 -0.80
CA ARG A 33 2.00 -4.31 0.11
C ARG A 33 2.11 -2.84 -0.24
N ASN A 34 1.83 -1.92 0.68
CA ASN A 34 2.22 -0.52 0.50
C ASN A 34 3.70 -0.40 0.83
N ILE A 35 4.52 -0.04 -0.15
CA ILE A 35 5.98 0.01 -0.01
C ILE A 35 6.51 1.44 0.19
N GLY A 36 5.62 2.43 0.19
CA GLY A 36 5.98 3.85 0.27
C GLY A 36 6.41 4.42 -1.08
N PRO A 37 7.25 5.48 -1.09
CA PRO A 37 7.80 6.16 0.09
C PRO A 37 6.77 7.00 0.86
N ALA A 38 7.15 7.46 2.05
CA ALA A 38 6.45 8.52 2.80
C ALA A 38 7.36 9.70 3.19
N GLY A 39 8.65 9.63 2.83
CA GLY A 39 9.68 10.60 3.22
C GLY A 39 9.64 11.93 2.44
N MET A 40 8.95 11.94 1.30
CA MET A 40 8.55 13.12 0.53
C MET A 40 7.06 13.45 0.73
N SER A 41 6.24 12.45 1.07
CA SER A 41 4.79 12.56 1.23
C SER A 41 4.08 13.09 -0.04
N GLY A 42 3.06 13.95 0.10
CA GLY A 42 2.27 14.51 -1.00
C GLY A 42 1.24 15.52 -0.49
N ARG A 43 0.44 16.10 -1.38
CA ARG A 43 -0.37 17.30 -1.09
C ARG A 43 -1.38 17.15 0.05
N ILE A 44 -1.29 18.03 1.05
CA ILE A 44 -2.26 18.19 2.15
C ILE A 44 -3.13 19.43 1.93
N THR A 45 -4.45 19.26 1.92
CA THR A 45 -5.42 20.31 1.56
C THR A 45 -6.31 20.75 2.71
N ALA A 46 -6.40 19.97 3.79
CA ALA A 46 -7.23 20.30 4.94
C ALA A 46 -6.63 19.81 6.26
N ILE A 47 -6.76 20.62 7.31
CA ILE A 47 -6.29 20.33 8.67
C ILE A 47 -7.38 20.75 9.66
N ASP A 48 -7.67 19.89 10.65
CA ASP A 48 -8.48 20.26 11.81
C ASP A 48 -7.98 19.54 13.07
N VAL A 49 -8.15 20.17 14.24
CA VAL A 49 -7.61 19.70 15.52
C VAL A 49 -8.70 19.76 16.58
N ASN A 50 -8.76 18.73 17.43
CA ASN A 50 -9.64 18.75 18.61
C ASN A 50 -9.11 19.75 19.64
N LEU A 51 -9.85 20.82 19.89
CA LEU A 51 -9.39 21.89 20.79
C LEU A 51 -9.29 21.45 22.27
N ARG A 52 -10.00 20.37 22.66
CA ARG A 52 -9.94 19.81 24.03
C ARG A 52 -8.77 18.82 24.22
N ASP A 53 -8.25 18.28 23.13
CA ASP A 53 -7.11 17.35 23.10
C ASP A 53 -6.28 17.65 21.86
N LYS A 54 -5.31 18.55 22.03
CA LYS A 54 -4.50 19.13 20.95
C LYS A 54 -3.56 18.12 20.28
N ASP A 55 -3.44 16.91 20.83
CA ASP A 55 -2.71 15.80 20.21
C ASP A 55 -3.59 14.97 19.26
N HIS A 56 -4.90 15.23 19.24
CA HIS A 56 -5.87 14.62 18.33
C HIS A 56 -6.05 15.48 17.07
N ILE A 57 -5.33 15.10 16.01
CA ILE A 57 -5.19 15.85 14.76
C ILE A 57 -5.80 15.05 13.61
N PHE A 58 -6.54 15.73 12.74
CA PHE A 58 -7.05 15.18 11.50
C PHE A 58 -6.52 15.95 10.30
N VAL A 59 -6.16 15.24 9.24
CA VAL A 59 -5.71 15.84 7.98
C VAL A 59 -6.38 15.19 6.79
N GLY A 60 -6.70 15.98 5.78
CA GLY A 60 -7.18 15.54 4.47
C GLY A 60 -6.12 15.80 3.41
N SER A 61 -5.80 14.79 2.60
CA SER A 61 -4.91 14.96 1.44
C SER A 61 -5.70 15.10 0.14
N ALA A 62 -5.07 15.71 -0.87
CA ALA A 62 -5.70 16.01 -2.15
C ALA A 62 -6.31 14.78 -2.86
N SER A 63 -5.69 13.60 -2.66
CA SER A 63 -6.10 12.34 -3.30
C SER A 63 -5.77 11.08 -2.48
N GLY A 64 -5.44 11.21 -1.19
CA GLY A 64 -4.99 10.11 -0.32
C GLY A 64 -5.82 9.91 0.95
N GLY A 65 -6.99 10.55 1.06
CA GLY A 65 -7.99 10.32 2.10
C GLY A 65 -7.80 11.14 3.37
N VAL A 66 -8.56 10.79 4.40
CA VAL A 66 -8.50 11.42 5.74
C VAL A 66 -7.67 10.57 6.69
N TRP A 67 -6.77 11.21 7.42
CA TRP A 67 -5.87 10.59 8.39
C TRP A 67 -6.05 11.18 9.79
N GLU A 68 -5.93 10.33 10.80
CA GLU A 68 -6.08 10.68 12.21
C GLU A 68 -4.78 10.37 12.97
N SER A 69 -4.38 11.29 13.85
CA SER A 69 -3.36 11.07 14.88
C SER A 69 -3.95 11.38 16.26
N LYS A 70 -3.58 10.60 17.29
CA LYS A 70 -4.00 10.80 18.70
C LYS A 70 -2.83 11.05 19.65
N ASN A 71 -1.68 11.42 19.09
CA ASN A 71 -0.42 11.54 19.82
C ASN A 71 0.47 12.62 19.22
N GLY A 72 -0.13 13.74 18.78
CA GLY A 72 0.61 14.92 18.32
C GLY A 72 1.37 14.70 17.00
N GLY A 73 0.87 13.78 16.16
CA GLY A 73 1.46 13.48 14.86
C GLY A 73 2.67 12.54 14.90
N ILE A 74 2.82 11.72 15.95
CA ILE A 74 3.84 10.66 16.00
C ILE A 74 3.43 9.50 15.09
N SER A 75 2.15 9.11 15.11
CA SER A 75 1.61 8.05 14.24
C SER A 75 0.27 8.46 13.65
N TRP A 76 0.00 7.98 12.43
CA TRP A 76 -1.20 8.29 11.67
C TRP A 76 -1.92 7.03 11.20
N LYS A 77 -3.25 7.11 11.12
CA LYS A 77 -4.11 6.04 10.62
C LYS A 77 -5.09 6.60 9.60
N PRO A 78 -5.29 5.94 8.44
CA PRO A 78 -6.34 6.33 7.52
C PRO A 78 -7.71 5.94 8.10
N ILE A 79 -8.69 6.83 7.97
CA ILE A 79 -10.06 6.64 8.47
C ILE A 79 -11.12 6.80 7.37
N PHE A 80 -10.72 6.91 6.09
CA PHE A 80 -11.62 7.17 4.95
C PHE A 80 -11.43 6.19 3.78
N ASP A 81 -10.64 5.11 3.98
CA ASP A 81 -10.20 4.20 2.90
C ASP A 81 -11.34 3.34 2.28
N ASP A 82 -12.55 3.35 2.84
CA ASP A 82 -13.71 2.61 2.33
C ASP A 82 -14.71 3.49 1.55
N GLN A 83 -14.39 4.76 1.30
CA GLN A 83 -15.26 5.72 0.60
C GLN A 83 -14.95 5.78 -0.90
N PRO A 84 -15.91 6.11 -1.79
CA PRO A 84 -15.75 5.93 -3.25
C PRO A 84 -14.61 6.73 -3.91
N THR A 85 -14.04 7.71 -3.21
CA THR A 85 -12.85 8.45 -3.64
C THR A 85 -12.08 8.92 -2.41
N LEU A 86 -10.77 9.11 -2.57
CA LEU A 86 -9.88 9.62 -1.54
C LEU A 86 -9.53 11.11 -1.73
N SER A 87 -10.15 11.81 -2.69
CA SER A 87 -9.88 13.22 -2.90
C SER A 87 -10.57 14.09 -1.85
N ILE A 88 -9.81 14.80 -1.03
CA ILE A 88 -10.34 15.64 0.05
C ILE A 88 -10.12 17.12 -0.28
N GLY A 89 -11.20 17.91 -0.22
CA GLY A 89 -11.16 19.37 -0.38
C GLY A 89 -11.52 20.14 0.88
N ALA A 90 -12.28 19.53 1.79
CA ALA A 90 -12.63 20.12 3.07
C ALA A 90 -12.79 19.06 4.17
N LEU A 91 -12.39 19.41 5.39
CA LEU A 91 -12.49 18.58 6.58
C LEU A 91 -12.86 19.48 7.77
N LYS A 92 -13.91 19.12 8.51
CA LYS A 92 -14.26 19.78 9.77
C LYS A 92 -14.77 18.81 10.82
N ILE A 93 -14.31 18.98 12.06
CA ILE A 93 -14.81 18.22 13.21
C ILE A 93 -15.76 19.09 14.04
N ASN A 94 -16.77 18.46 14.62
CA ASN A 94 -17.62 19.12 15.61
C ASN A 94 -16.83 19.25 16.92
N GLN A 95 -16.46 20.47 17.32
CA GLN A 95 -15.67 20.69 18.55
C GLN A 95 -16.42 20.30 19.85
N ASN A 96 -17.74 20.21 19.82
CA ASN A 96 -18.53 19.69 20.94
C ASN A 96 -18.55 18.16 21.00
N ASN A 97 -18.36 17.49 19.85
CA ASN A 97 -18.29 16.05 19.72
C ASN A 97 -17.29 15.65 18.60
N PRO A 98 -15.99 15.51 18.91
CA PRO A 98 -14.97 15.20 17.90
C PRO A 98 -15.11 13.83 17.19
N ALA A 99 -16.08 12.99 17.59
CA ALA A 99 -16.44 11.79 16.84
C ALA A 99 -17.33 12.10 15.61
N GLU A 100 -17.96 13.28 15.58
CA GLU A 100 -18.67 13.80 14.43
C GLU A 100 -17.73 14.59 13.52
N ILE A 101 -17.52 14.06 12.31
CA ILE A 101 -16.59 14.61 11.32
C ILE A 101 -17.32 14.73 9.99
N TRP A 102 -17.15 15.87 9.34
CA TRP A 102 -17.67 16.18 8.02
C TRP A 102 -16.52 16.30 7.02
N VAL A 103 -16.68 15.64 5.88
CA VAL A 103 -15.69 15.59 4.80
C VAL A 103 -16.34 16.02 3.50
N GLY A 104 -15.78 17.05 2.88
CA GLY A 104 -16.08 17.46 1.52
C GLY A 104 -15.02 16.89 0.58
N THR A 105 -15.46 16.12 -0.41
CA THR A 105 -14.53 15.49 -1.36
C THR A 105 -14.30 16.35 -2.59
N GLY A 106 -13.15 16.14 -3.26
CA GLY A 106 -12.67 16.89 -4.42
C GLY A 106 -11.90 18.16 -4.03
N GLU A 107 -10.62 18.25 -4.39
CA GLU A 107 -9.77 19.35 -3.92
C GLU A 107 -10.28 20.73 -4.38
N GLY A 108 -10.27 21.70 -3.48
CA GLY A 108 -10.70 23.08 -3.78
C GLY A 108 -9.60 23.96 -4.39
N ASN A 109 -8.58 23.35 -5.02
CA ASN A 109 -7.50 24.03 -5.71
C ASN A 109 -7.52 23.56 -7.18
N PRO A 110 -8.21 24.25 -8.10
CA PRO A 110 -8.53 23.73 -9.43
C PRO A 110 -7.33 23.77 -10.41
N ARG A 111 -6.25 23.07 -10.06
CA ARG A 111 -5.04 22.89 -10.86
C ARG A 111 -5.25 21.82 -11.92
N ASN A 112 -4.43 21.78 -12.97
CA ASN A 112 -4.54 20.76 -14.03
C ASN A 112 -4.37 19.31 -13.55
N SER A 113 -3.76 19.11 -12.38
CA SER A 113 -3.56 17.81 -11.71
C SER A 113 -4.61 17.47 -10.66
N HIS A 114 -5.65 18.30 -10.48
CA HIS A 114 -6.64 18.09 -9.42
C HIS A 114 -7.44 16.79 -9.59
N ASN A 115 -7.91 16.22 -8.46
CA ASN A 115 -8.85 15.10 -8.45
C ASN A 115 -10.27 15.59 -8.14
N SER A 116 -11.26 14.90 -8.69
CA SER A 116 -12.68 15.19 -8.45
C SER A 116 -13.22 14.37 -7.29
N GLY A 117 -14.22 14.92 -6.61
CA GLY A 117 -14.90 14.33 -5.48
C GLY A 117 -16.23 13.66 -5.82
N ALA A 118 -16.82 13.08 -4.78
CA ALA A 118 -18.10 12.38 -4.76
C ALA A 118 -19.12 13.02 -3.80
N GLY A 119 -18.98 14.30 -3.45
CA GLY A 119 -19.89 15.04 -2.56
C GLY A 119 -19.44 15.07 -1.10
N VAL A 120 -20.40 15.08 -0.17
CA VAL A 120 -20.15 15.25 1.27
C VAL A 120 -20.41 13.95 2.02
N PHE A 121 -19.55 13.65 3.00
CA PHE A 121 -19.65 12.49 3.88
C PHE A 121 -19.59 12.91 5.34
N LYS A 122 -20.29 12.18 6.20
CA LYS A 122 -20.34 12.39 7.64
C LYS A 122 -20.10 11.10 8.39
N THR A 123 -19.34 11.16 9.47
CA THR A 123 -19.26 10.11 10.50
C THR A 123 -19.72 10.68 11.82
N VAL A 124 -20.21 9.82 12.72
CA VAL A 124 -20.54 10.16 14.12
C VAL A 124 -19.85 9.23 15.13
N ASP A 125 -18.99 8.33 14.64
CA ASP A 125 -18.31 7.30 15.43
C ASP A 125 -16.77 7.36 15.32
N GLY A 126 -16.25 8.53 14.91
CA GLY A 126 -14.83 8.80 14.75
C GLY A 126 -14.22 8.11 13.52
N GLY A 127 -14.97 8.05 12.42
CA GLY A 127 -14.49 7.53 11.13
C GLY A 127 -14.48 6.02 11.02
N LYS A 128 -15.22 5.29 11.85
CA LYS A 128 -15.40 3.83 11.68
C LYS A 128 -16.44 3.52 10.63
N THR A 129 -17.49 4.33 10.57
CA THR A 129 -18.51 4.28 9.53
C THR A 129 -18.79 5.69 9.00
N TRP A 130 -19.12 5.77 7.72
CA TRP A 130 -19.40 7.02 7.01
C TRP A 130 -20.75 6.93 6.32
N THR A 131 -21.47 8.05 6.32
CA THR A 131 -22.75 8.24 5.65
C THR A 131 -22.56 9.27 4.55
N TYR A 132 -22.99 8.94 3.34
CA TYR A 132 -23.07 9.91 2.25
C TYR A 132 -24.20 10.91 2.53
N MET A 133 -23.87 12.20 2.46
CA MET A 133 -24.77 13.30 2.81
C MET A 133 -25.30 14.05 1.58
N GLY A 134 -24.94 13.67 0.35
CA GLY A 134 -25.40 14.35 -0.86
C GLY A 134 -24.31 15.15 -1.59
N LEU A 135 -24.75 15.95 -2.56
CA LEU A 135 -23.93 16.90 -3.32
C LEU A 135 -22.87 16.27 -4.26
N LYS A 136 -23.02 15.01 -4.70
CA LYS A 136 -22.09 14.37 -5.66
C LYS A 136 -21.78 15.21 -6.92
N GLU A 137 -22.77 15.90 -7.46
CA GLU A 137 -22.62 16.67 -8.70
C GLU A 137 -21.81 17.96 -8.56
N THR A 138 -21.48 18.38 -7.34
CA THR A 138 -20.61 19.56 -7.13
C THR A 138 -19.18 19.30 -7.58
N LYS A 139 -18.73 18.03 -7.58
CA LYS A 139 -17.36 17.56 -7.84
C LYS A 139 -16.30 18.09 -6.88
N LEU A 140 -16.26 19.39 -6.58
CA LEU A 140 -15.25 20.02 -5.73
C LEU A 140 -15.93 20.76 -4.57
N ILE A 141 -15.64 20.34 -3.34
CA ILE A 141 -16.08 20.98 -2.10
C ILE A 141 -14.87 21.63 -1.43
N HIS A 142 -14.89 22.95 -1.29
CA HIS A 142 -13.73 23.69 -0.76
C HIS A 142 -13.85 24.09 0.71
N ARG A 143 -15.09 24.29 1.20
CA ARG A 143 -15.34 24.76 2.57
C ARG A 143 -16.51 24.05 3.23
N ILE A 144 -16.38 23.82 4.52
CA ILE A 144 -17.44 23.36 5.42
C ILE A 144 -17.39 24.25 6.67
N ILE A 145 -18.54 24.72 7.13
CA ILE A 145 -18.71 25.41 8.41
C ILE A 145 -19.80 24.68 9.17
N ILE A 146 -19.46 24.19 10.37
CA ILE A 146 -20.42 23.62 11.32
C ILE A 146 -20.79 24.73 12.28
N ASN A 147 -22.09 24.98 12.49
CA ASN A 147 -22.53 25.89 13.53
C ASN A 147 -22.27 25.26 14.91
N GLU A 148 -21.45 25.91 15.73
CA GLU A 148 -21.03 25.40 17.03
C GLU A 148 -22.16 25.37 18.08
N HIS A 149 -23.20 26.18 17.91
CA HIS A 149 -24.36 26.21 18.81
C HIS A 149 -25.47 25.25 18.36
N ASP A 150 -25.50 24.90 17.07
CA ASP A 150 -26.41 23.90 16.50
C ASP A 150 -25.69 23.08 15.41
N PRO A 151 -25.06 21.95 15.77
CA PRO A 151 -24.32 21.12 14.82
C PRO A 151 -25.15 20.48 13.70
N ASN A 152 -26.49 20.57 13.76
CA ASN A 152 -27.34 20.18 12.61
C ASN A 152 -27.37 21.24 11.52
N THR A 153 -26.99 22.48 11.84
CA THR A 153 -26.83 23.56 10.89
C THR A 153 -25.41 23.57 10.33
N VAL A 154 -25.28 23.23 9.04
CA VAL A 154 -23.98 23.15 8.35
C VAL A 154 -24.06 23.87 7.00
N LEU A 155 -23.01 24.62 6.68
CA LEU A 155 -22.80 25.26 5.38
C LEU A 155 -21.71 24.53 4.61
N VAL A 156 -21.96 24.29 3.33
CA VAL A 156 -21.01 23.69 2.38
C VAL A 156 -20.78 24.67 1.24
N GLY A 157 -19.52 25.05 1.05
CA GLY A 157 -19.07 25.85 -0.07
C GLY A 157 -18.63 24.97 -1.24
N ALA A 158 -19.46 24.89 -2.27
CA ALA A 158 -19.20 24.14 -3.48
C ALA A 158 -18.53 25.04 -4.54
N MET A 159 -17.33 24.64 -4.96
CA MET A 159 -16.66 25.31 -6.07
C MET A 159 -17.32 24.94 -7.40
N GLY A 160 -17.74 23.67 -7.56
CA GLY A 160 -18.20 23.12 -8.84
C GLY A 160 -17.09 22.45 -9.64
N SER A 161 -17.46 21.79 -10.74
CA SER A 161 -16.48 21.24 -11.69
C SER A 161 -15.47 22.30 -12.14
N ALA A 162 -14.17 21.99 -12.13
CA ALA A 162 -13.18 22.92 -12.69
C ALA A 162 -13.20 22.96 -14.22
N TRP A 163 -13.62 21.86 -14.86
CA TRP A 163 -13.48 21.62 -16.30
C TRP A 163 -14.71 21.98 -17.13
N GLY A 164 -15.74 22.57 -16.53
CA GLY A 164 -16.95 22.96 -17.26
C GLY A 164 -17.94 23.77 -16.44
N THR A 165 -18.91 24.36 -17.13
CA THR A 165 -20.04 25.07 -16.51
C THR A 165 -20.91 24.07 -15.71
N SER A 166 -21.48 24.49 -14.58
CA SER A 166 -22.38 23.64 -13.79
C SER A 166 -23.27 24.47 -12.88
N SER A 167 -24.53 24.07 -12.74
CA SER A 167 -25.44 24.66 -11.76
C SER A 167 -25.15 24.20 -10.32
N HIS A 168 -24.29 23.20 -10.11
CA HIS A 168 -23.95 22.63 -8.81
C HIS A 168 -22.79 23.41 -8.13
N ARG A 169 -22.99 24.71 -7.96
CA ARG A 169 -22.02 25.67 -7.39
C ARG A 169 -22.66 26.52 -6.31
N GLY A 170 -21.83 27.14 -5.47
CA GLY A 170 -22.25 28.14 -4.49
C GLY A 170 -22.36 27.58 -3.07
N VAL A 171 -23.21 28.20 -2.25
CA VAL A 171 -23.38 27.81 -0.84
C VAL A 171 -24.62 26.94 -0.68
N TYR A 172 -24.43 25.78 -0.06
CA TYR A 172 -25.48 24.88 0.36
C TYR A 172 -25.60 24.90 1.88
N LYS A 173 -26.82 24.99 2.39
CA LYS A 173 -27.14 24.98 3.81
C LYS A 173 -28.00 23.76 4.14
N THR A 174 -27.71 23.13 5.25
CA THR A 174 -28.61 22.17 5.90
C THR A 174 -28.91 22.66 7.32
N THR A 175 -30.07 22.28 7.86
CA THR A 175 -30.47 22.51 9.26
C THR A 175 -30.95 21.22 9.94
N ASP A 176 -30.89 20.09 9.21
CA ASP A 176 -31.33 18.76 9.65
C ASP A 176 -30.17 17.76 9.69
N GLY A 177 -28.94 18.28 9.84
CA GLY A 177 -27.74 17.46 9.92
C GLY A 177 -27.34 16.81 8.60
N GLY A 178 -27.77 17.37 7.46
CA GLY A 178 -27.41 16.99 6.10
C GLY A 178 -28.39 16.06 5.39
N ALA A 179 -29.58 15.83 5.97
CA ALA A 179 -30.62 15.03 5.32
C ALA A 179 -31.21 15.76 4.10
N THR A 180 -31.31 17.10 4.18
CA THR A 180 -31.69 17.96 3.06
C THR A 180 -30.75 19.16 2.93
N TRP A 181 -30.65 19.69 1.70
CA TRP A 181 -29.79 20.83 1.37
C TRP A 181 -30.57 21.91 0.60
N GLU A 182 -30.45 23.15 1.06
CA GLU A 182 -30.93 24.35 0.39
C GLU A 182 -29.74 25.10 -0.25
N LYS A 183 -29.85 25.49 -1.51
CA LYS A 183 -28.84 26.32 -2.17
C LYS A 183 -29.14 27.80 -1.89
N THR A 184 -28.44 28.38 -0.92
CA THR A 184 -28.75 29.73 -0.39
C THR A 184 -27.98 30.86 -1.07
N LEU A 185 -26.86 30.56 -1.75
CA LEU A 185 -26.12 31.51 -2.57
C LEU A 185 -25.70 30.88 -3.89
N TYR A 186 -26.17 31.43 -5.00
CA TYR A 186 -25.82 31.02 -6.35
C TYR A 186 -25.88 32.22 -7.29
N ILE A 187 -24.82 32.43 -8.07
CA ILE A 187 -24.67 33.60 -8.95
C ILE A 187 -24.76 33.20 -10.43
N GLY A 188 -24.23 32.03 -10.80
CA GLY A 188 -24.28 31.51 -12.16
C GLY A 188 -23.42 30.25 -12.34
N ASP A 189 -23.49 29.63 -13.51
CA ASP A 189 -22.90 28.30 -13.77
C ASP A 189 -21.36 28.25 -13.79
N ASN A 190 -20.70 29.41 -13.85
CA ASN A 190 -19.23 29.54 -13.78
C ASN A 190 -18.76 30.16 -12.45
N VAL A 191 -19.66 30.38 -11.49
CA VAL A 191 -19.36 31.10 -10.26
C VAL A 191 -19.49 30.16 -9.07
N GLY A 192 -18.35 29.75 -8.53
CA GLY A 192 -18.23 28.86 -7.37
C GLY A 192 -17.81 29.59 -6.10
N ILE A 193 -17.71 28.85 -5.00
CA ILE A 193 -17.06 29.35 -3.78
C ILE A 193 -15.55 29.35 -3.93
N ALA A 194 -14.92 30.50 -3.70
CA ALA A 194 -13.48 30.64 -3.52
C ALA A 194 -13.06 30.53 -2.05
N ASP A 195 -13.88 31.03 -1.13
CA ASP A 195 -13.64 30.93 0.31
C ASP A 195 -14.94 31.21 1.09
N MET A 196 -15.01 30.76 2.33
CA MET A 196 -16.15 30.96 3.22
C MET A 196 -15.69 30.85 4.68
N VAL A 197 -15.94 31.90 5.47
CA VAL A 197 -15.53 32.00 6.88
C VAL A 197 -16.67 32.50 7.76
N ALA A 198 -16.71 32.01 9.01
CA ALA A 198 -17.63 32.46 10.04
C ALA A 198 -16.93 33.41 11.02
N ASP A 199 -17.68 34.37 11.57
CA ASP A 199 -17.23 35.16 12.71
C ASP A 199 -17.07 34.23 13.93
N PRO A 200 -15.87 34.15 14.54
CA PRO A 200 -15.59 33.24 15.65
C PRO A 200 -16.34 33.59 16.94
N SER A 201 -16.99 34.75 17.01
CA SER A 201 -17.85 35.17 18.14
C SER A 201 -19.35 35.13 17.82
N ASN A 202 -19.71 34.89 16.56
CA ASN A 202 -21.10 34.85 16.11
C ASN A 202 -21.26 33.92 14.89
N PRO A 203 -21.65 32.64 15.08
CA PRO A 203 -21.75 31.68 13.99
C PRO A 203 -22.85 32.00 12.96
N ASN A 204 -23.72 32.98 13.22
CA ASN A 204 -24.70 33.45 12.23
C ASN A 204 -24.14 34.50 11.27
N LYS A 205 -22.97 35.08 11.58
CA LYS A 205 -22.31 36.04 10.71
C LYS A 205 -21.29 35.34 9.83
N ILE A 206 -21.59 35.25 8.54
CA ILE A 206 -20.79 34.50 7.56
C ILE A 206 -20.37 35.42 6.43
N MET A 207 -19.14 35.28 5.96
CA MET A 207 -18.67 35.89 4.73
C MET A 207 -18.33 34.81 3.71
N ALA A 208 -18.85 34.95 2.49
CA ALA A 208 -18.60 34.06 1.38
C ALA A 208 -17.98 34.83 0.21
N ALA A 209 -16.86 34.33 -0.30
CA ALA A 209 -16.24 34.79 -1.53
C ALA A 209 -16.71 33.94 -2.70
N MET A 210 -17.46 34.54 -3.61
CA MET A 210 -17.85 33.94 -4.88
C MET A 210 -16.80 34.25 -5.93
N TRP A 211 -16.47 33.27 -6.78
CA TRP A 211 -15.41 33.35 -7.78
C TRP A 211 -15.85 32.79 -9.12
N GLU A 212 -15.82 33.65 -10.13
CA GLU A 212 -16.02 33.27 -11.52
C GLU A 212 -14.70 32.73 -12.10
N PHE A 213 -14.71 31.48 -12.57
CA PHE A 213 -13.55 30.88 -13.22
C PHE A 213 -13.94 29.81 -14.24
N GLY A 214 -12.99 29.45 -15.10
CA GLY A 214 -13.17 28.35 -16.05
C GLY A 214 -11.84 27.78 -16.52
N ARG A 215 -11.81 26.46 -16.75
CA ARG A 215 -10.63 25.74 -17.24
C ARG A 215 -11.00 24.87 -18.43
N THR A 216 -10.10 24.83 -19.41
CA THR A 216 -10.05 23.86 -20.50
C THR A 216 -8.67 23.19 -20.49
N PRO A 217 -8.45 22.12 -21.26
CA PRO A 217 -7.12 21.51 -21.34
C PRO A 217 -6.02 22.47 -21.84
N TRP A 218 -6.40 23.54 -22.54
CA TRP A 218 -5.49 24.52 -23.18
C TRP A 218 -5.62 25.94 -22.62
N GLY A 219 -6.31 26.13 -21.50
CA GLY A 219 -6.51 27.47 -20.96
C GLY A 219 -7.15 27.52 -19.59
N PHE A 220 -6.88 28.60 -18.88
CA PHE A 220 -7.48 28.91 -17.60
C PHE A 220 -7.89 30.38 -17.57
N ASN A 221 -9.02 30.69 -16.95
CA ASN A 221 -9.47 32.06 -16.74
C ASN A 221 -9.92 32.24 -15.30
N SER A 222 -9.29 33.16 -14.57
CA SER A 222 -9.70 33.62 -13.25
C SER A 222 -10.32 35.00 -13.32
N GLY A 223 -11.53 35.12 -12.77
CA GLY A 223 -12.22 36.37 -12.51
C GLY A 223 -13.27 36.76 -13.55
N GLY A 224 -14.21 37.59 -13.09
CA GLY A 224 -15.36 38.06 -13.85
C GLY A 224 -16.35 38.81 -12.97
N LYS A 225 -17.46 39.26 -13.56
CA LYS A 225 -18.49 40.09 -12.88
C LYS A 225 -19.26 39.32 -11.81
N GLY A 226 -19.31 38.00 -11.94
CA GLY A 226 -19.93 37.09 -10.97
C GLY A 226 -19.17 37.04 -9.64
N SER A 227 -17.87 37.31 -9.65
CA SER A 227 -17.06 37.33 -8.44
C SER A 227 -17.48 38.42 -7.45
N GLY A 228 -17.21 38.18 -6.16
CA GLY A 228 -17.41 39.17 -5.11
C GLY A 228 -17.64 38.57 -3.73
N ILE A 229 -17.54 39.42 -2.71
CA ILE A 229 -17.76 39.06 -1.31
C ILE A 229 -19.22 39.28 -0.94
N HIS A 230 -19.80 38.33 -0.23
CA HIS A 230 -21.18 38.36 0.26
C HIS A 230 -21.18 38.18 1.77
N LEU A 231 -21.93 39.03 2.47
CA LEU A 231 -22.06 39.02 3.93
C LEU A 231 -23.47 38.57 4.33
N SER A 232 -23.55 37.65 5.30
CA SER A 232 -24.77 37.15 5.89
C SER A 232 -24.76 37.40 7.40
N TYR A 233 -25.96 37.61 7.97
CA TYR A 233 -26.18 37.78 9.41
C TYR A 233 -27.16 36.76 10.01
N ASP A 234 -27.66 35.83 9.18
CA ASP A 234 -28.69 34.85 9.53
C ASP A 234 -28.21 33.40 9.30
N GLY A 235 -26.90 33.19 9.45
CA GLY A 235 -26.26 31.89 9.28
C GLY A 235 -26.27 31.40 7.85
N GLY A 236 -26.12 32.31 6.88
CA GLY A 236 -26.02 32.00 5.45
C GLY A 236 -27.36 31.71 4.77
N SER A 237 -28.49 32.13 5.34
CA SER A 237 -29.80 32.02 4.68
C SER A 237 -30.00 33.14 3.64
N THR A 238 -29.58 34.36 3.97
CA THR A 238 -29.61 35.51 3.04
C THR A 238 -28.26 36.22 2.99
N TRP A 239 -28.01 36.93 1.87
CA TRP A 239 -26.69 37.44 1.52
C TRP A 239 -26.75 38.86 0.95
N LYS A 240 -25.90 39.76 1.45
CA LYS A 240 -25.65 41.10 0.93
C LYS A 240 -24.32 41.09 0.16
N LYS A 241 -24.36 41.35 -1.15
CA LYS A 241 -23.14 41.54 -1.96
C LYS A 241 -22.46 42.86 -1.58
N LEU A 242 -21.15 42.84 -1.35
CA LEU A 242 -20.33 44.04 -1.14
C LEU A 242 -19.89 44.61 -2.50
N THR A 243 -19.93 45.93 -2.61
CA THR A 243 -19.62 46.68 -3.84
C THR A 243 -18.47 47.67 -3.60
N ASP A 244 -18.16 48.50 -4.60
CA ASP A 244 -17.17 49.57 -4.46
C ASP A 244 -17.58 50.61 -3.40
N LYS A 245 -18.87 50.75 -3.09
CA LYS A 245 -19.37 51.57 -1.97
C LYS A 245 -18.89 51.07 -0.61
N GLU A 246 -18.76 49.76 -0.48
CA GLU A 246 -18.24 49.07 0.70
C GLU A 246 -16.71 48.87 0.64
N GLY A 247 -16.03 49.40 -0.39
CA GLY A 247 -14.56 49.41 -0.49
C GLY A 247 -13.95 48.28 -1.31
N MET A 248 -14.76 47.51 -2.06
CA MET A 248 -14.24 46.54 -3.03
C MET A 248 -13.55 47.23 -4.22
N PRO A 249 -12.56 46.59 -4.87
CA PRO A 249 -11.95 47.13 -6.08
C PRO A 249 -12.97 47.28 -7.21
N LYS A 250 -12.80 48.30 -8.04
CA LYS A 250 -13.61 48.50 -9.24
C LYS A 250 -13.20 47.54 -10.36
N GLY A 251 -14.17 47.10 -11.15
CA GLY A 251 -13.95 46.15 -12.25
C GLY A 251 -14.16 44.70 -11.83
N ASP A 252 -13.60 43.78 -12.61
CA ASP A 252 -13.72 42.35 -12.32
C ASP A 252 -12.81 41.94 -11.15
N MET A 253 -13.33 41.04 -10.33
CA MET A 253 -12.62 40.41 -9.21
C MET A 253 -12.34 38.94 -9.53
N GLY A 254 -11.28 38.39 -8.97
CA GLY A 254 -10.87 36.98 -9.10
C GLY A 254 -11.05 36.21 -7.79
N ARG A 255 -10.15 35.25 -7.52
CA ARG A 255 -10.19 34.47 -6.28
C ARG A 255 -9.93 35.37 -5.06
N VAL A 256 -10.63 35.12 -3.96
CA VAL A 256 -10.52 35.89 -2.72
C VAL A 256 -10.32 34.96 -1.53
N GLY A 257 -9.33 35.26 -0.69
CA GLY A 257 -9.14 34.67 0.63
C GLY A 257 -9.67 35.58 1.74
N LEU A 258 -10.30 35.01 2.76
CA LEU A 258 -10.96 35.72 3.85
C LEU A 258 -10.47 35.22 5.21
N ALA A 259 -10.29 36.14 6.16
CA ALA A 259 -10.00 35.76 7.55
C ALA A 259 -10.56 36.76 8.56
N PHE A 260 -11.32 36.25 9.53
CA PHE A 260 -11.65 36.98 10.75
C PHE A 260 -10.48 36.93 11.73
N SER A 261 -10.28 38.01 12.49
CA SER A 261 -9.44 37.97 13.68
C SER A 261 -10.23 37.39 14.86
N ALA A 262 -9.77 36.28 15.45
CA ALA A 262 -10.44 35.70 16.62
C ALA A 262 -10.29 36.56 17.88
N SER A 263 -9.11 37.15 18.10
CA SER A 263 -8.89 38.10 19.20
C SER A 263 -9.71 39.38 19.09
N LYS A 264 -10.11 39.77 17.86
CA LYS A 264 -10.85 41.00 17.59
C LYS A 264 -11.77 40.86 16.36
N PRO A 265 -12.96 40.24 16.51
CA PRO A 265 -13.82 39.85 15.37
C PRO A 265 -14.36 40.98 14.49
N ASN A 266 -14.29 42.23 14.94
CA ASN A 266 -14.57 43.38 14.07
C ASN A 266 -13.47 43.63 13.03
N ILE A 267 -12.31 42.96 13.13
CA ILE A 267 -11.27 43.00 12.11
C ILE A 267 -11.41 41.80 11.19
N VAL A 268 -11.51 42.10 9.89
CA VAL A 268 -11.56 41.11 8.82
C VAL A 268 -10.55 41.47 7.74
N TYR A 269 -9.81 40.49 7.26
CA TYR A 269 -8.90 40.62 6.14
C TYR A 269 -9.46 39.94 4.89
N ALA A 270 -9.25 40.56 3.73
CA ALA A 270 -9.60 40.00 2.44
C ALA A 270 -8.43 40.15 1.47
N LEU A 271 -7.85 39.04 1.01
CA LEU A 271 -6.85 39.01 -0.04
C LEU A 271 -7.56 38.86 -1.38
N ILE A 272 -7.56 39.90 -2.20
CA ILE A 272 -8.41 40.01 -3.39
C ILE A 272 -7.55 40.00 -4.66
N GLU A 273 -7.83 39.04 -5.55
CA GLU A 273 -7.42 39.13 -6.95
C GLU A 273 -8.27 40.16 -7.70
N ALA A 274 -7.60 41.06 -8.42
CA ALA A 274 -8.23 42.06 -9.26
C ALA A 274 -7.21 42.53 -10.31
N LYS A 275 -7.55 43.53 -11.13
CA LYS A 275 -6.57 44.20 -12.01
C LYS A 275 -5.30 44.64 -11.25
N THR A 276 -5.45 44.99 -9.98
CA THR A 276 -4.33 45.13 -9.04
C THR A 276 -4.68 44.35 -7.79
N ASN A 277 -3.99 43.23 -7.59
CA ASN A 277 -4.16 42.39 -6.41
C ASN A 277 -3.91 43.23 -5.14
N GLY A 278 -4.70 42.98 -4.09
CA GLY A 278 -4.62 43.77 -2.87
C GLY A 278 -5.09 43.02 -1.63
N LEU A 279 -4.45 43.30 -0.50
CA LEU A 279 -4.92 42.95 0.82
C LEU A 279 -5.76 44.11 1.38
N TYR A 280 -6.99 43.80 1.74
CA TYR A 280 -7.95 44.73 2.30
C TYR A 280 -8.24 44.39 3.76
N LYS A 281 -8.58 45.41 4.55
CA LYS A 281 -8.96 45.29 5.95
C LYS A 281 -10.27 46.01 6.23
N SER A 282 -11.16 45.33 6.94
CA SER A 282 -12.30 45.92 7.63
C SER A 282 -12.01 46.05 9.12
N VAL A 283 -12.60 47.06 9.76
CA VAL A 283 -12.57 47.28 11.22
C VAL A 283 -13.97 47.35 11.84
N ASP A 284 -15.00 47.13 11.03
CA ASP A 284 -16.44 47.11 11.39
C ASP A 284 -17.06 45.72 11.14
N GLY A 285 -16.22 44.68 11.08
CA GLY A 285 -16.64 43.28 10.98
C GLY A 285 -17.06 42.88 9.57
N GLY A 286 -16.53 43.51 8.53
CA GLY A 286 -16.78 43.16 7.13
C GLY A 286 -17.84 44.02 6.42
N GLU A 287 -18.37 45.07 7.06
CA GLU A 287 -19.31 46.00 6.41
C GLU A 287 -18.62 46.93 5.43
N LYS A 288 -17.41 47.39 5.77
CA LYS A 288 -16.58 48.22 4.90
C LYS A 288 -15.11 47.83 4.96
N PHE A 289 -14.48 47.82 3.79
CA PHE A 289 -13.08 47.49 3.61
C PHE A 289 -12.26 48.69 3.13
N SER A 290 -10.97 48.65 3.43
CA SER A 290 -9.96 49.59 2.95
C SER A 290 -8.71 48.84 2.51
N LEU A 291 -8.09 49.29 1.41
CA LEU A 291 -6.84 48.69 0.92
C LEU A 291 -5.70 48.95 1.93
N VAL A 292 -4.98 47.90 2.30
CA VAL A 292 -3.82 47.96 3.21
C VAL A 292 -2.51 47.84 2.43
N SER A 293 -2.41 46.87 1.53
CA SER A 293 -1.19 46.63 0.75
C SER A 293 -1.51 46.02 -0.61
N SER A 294 -0.69 46.35 -1.61
CA SER A 294 -0.64 45.70 -2.92
C SER A 294 0.75 45.09 -3.21
N LYS A 295 1.64 45.08 -2.21
CA LYS A 295 3.04 44.65 -2.35
C LYS A 295 3.30 43.41 -1.48
N ASN A 296 4.02 42.45 -2.04
CA ASN A 296 4.47 41.23 -1.34
C ASN A 296 3.32 40.41 -0.73
N ILE A 297 2.18 40.35 -1.42
CA ILE A 297 0.96 39.66 -0.98
C ILE A 297 0.75 38.31 -1.69
N GLY A 298 1.83 37.68 -2.20
CA GLY A 298 1.79 36.36 -2.85
C GLY A 298 1.66 36.42 -4.38
N ASN A 299 1.53 35.25 -5.00
CA ASN A 299 1.39 35.05 -6.45
C ASN A 299 0.20 34.11 -6.76
N ARG A 300 -0.15 34.00 -8.06
CA ARG A 300 -1.09 33.01 -8.62
C ARG A 300 -2.37 32.80 -7.77
N PRO A 301 -3.22 33.84 -7.59
CA PRO A 301 -4.35 33.78 -6.68
C PRO A 301 -5.31 32.61 -6.92
N PHE A 302 -5.49 32.18 -8.17
CA PHE A 302 -6.35 31.04 -8.49
C PHE A 302 -5.92 29.72 -7.83
N TYR A 303 -4.63 29.57 -7.52
CA TYR A 303 -4.07 28.37 -6.89
C TYR A 303 -3.78 28.61 -5.41
N TYR A 304 -3.37 29.84 -5.04
CA TYR A 304 -3.15 30.23 -3.65
C TYR A 304 -3.86 31.55 -3.30
N ALA A 305 -4.87 31.47 -2.45
CA ALA A 305 -5.56 32.63 -1.89
C ALA A 305 -5.98 32.33 -0.45
N GLU A 306 -5.07 31.76 0.33
CA GLU A 306 -5.31 31.32 1.70
C GLU A 306 -4.65 32.31 2.68
N ILE A 307 -5.43 32.88 3.60
CA ILE A 307 -4.98 33.87 4.58
C ILE A 307 -5.50 33.53 5.96
N TYR A 308 -4.65 33.68 6.98
CA TYR A 308 -4.97 33.35 8.37
C TYR A 308 -4.54 34.49 9.29
N VAL A 309 -5.31 34.73 10.35
CA VAL A 309 -4.96 35.69 11.41
C VAL A 309 -4.63 34.90 12.67
N ASP A 310 -3.58 35.29 13.38
CA ASP A 310 -3.24 34.70 14.66
C ASP A 310 -4.40 34.88 15.66
N PRO A 311 -4.89 33.81 16.30
CA PRO A 311 -6.02 33.89 17.22
C PRO A 311 -5.80 34.83 18.41
N GLN A 312 -4.56 35.13 18.77
CA GLN A 312 -4.19 35.97 19.91
C GLN A 312 -3.67 37.36 19.50
N ASN A 313 -3.47 37.63 18.21
CA ASN A 313 -2.95 38.91 17.73
C ASN A 313 -3.56 39.27 16.37
N GLU A 314 -4.45 40.27 16.38
CA GLU A 314 -5.19 40.71 15.19
C GLU A 314 -4.31 41.31 14.08
N ASN A 315 -3.07 41.68 14.40
CA ASN A 315 -2.13 42.27 13.46
C ASN A 315 -1.15 41.24 12.89
N ARG A 316 -1.13 40.02 13.43
CA ARG A 316 -0.30 38.96 12.91
C ARG A 316 -1.06 38.13 11.89
N ILE A 317 -0.55 38.12 10.66
CA ILE A 317 -1.23 37.52 9.51
C ILE A 317 -0.25 36.54 8.85
N TYR A 318 -0.76 35.38 8.46
CA TYR A 318 -0.06 34.40 7.64
C TYR A 318 -0.74 34.36 6.26
N ASN A 319 0.04 34.54 5.21
CA ASN A 319 -0.39 34.52 3.82
C ASN A 319 0.28 33.33 3.13
N LEU A 320 -0.52 32.38 2.67
CA LEU A 320 -0.07 31.15 2.02
C LEU A 320 -0.10 31.33 0.50
N TRP A 321 1.03 31.05 -0.12
CA TRP A 321 1.25 31.01 -1.56
C TRP A 321 2.29 29.95 -1.88
N SER A 322 3.05 30.07 -2.98
CA SER A 322 4.23 29.21 -3.18
C SER A 322 5.15 29.16 -1.95
N TYR A 323 5.08 30.19 -1.09
CA TYR A 323 5.74 30.30 0.21
C TYR A 323 4.75 30.68 1.32
N VAL A 324 5.22 30.76 2.57
CA VAL A 324 4.45 31.39 3.66
C VAL A 324 5.07 32.72 4.04
N SER A 325 4.25 33.78 3.97
CA SER A 325 4.63 35.13 4.40
C SER A 325 3.89 35.52 5.67
N LYS A 326 4.60 36.17 6.59
CA LYS A 326 4.08 36.63 7.88
C LYS A 326 4.12 38.15 7.98
N SER A 327 3.03 38.76 8.46
CA SER A 327 2.96 40.16 8.88
C SER A 327 2.81 40.24 10.40
N GLU A 328 3.29 41.33 11.00
CA GLU A 328 3.08 41.66 12.43
C GLU A 328 2.43 43.06 12.60
N ASP A 329 2.13 43.76 11.50
CA ASP A 329 1.64 45.14 11.49
C ASP A 329 0.28 45.29 10.79
N GLY A 330 -0.47 44.18 10.75
CA GLY A 330 -1.79 44.11 10.18
C GLY A 330 -1.80 44.14 8.66
N GLY A 331 -0.75 43.62 8.01
CA GLY A 331 -0.66 43.42 6.57
C GLY A 331 -0.01 44.55 5.79
N LYS A 332 0.59 45.54 6.46
CA LYS A 332 1.30 46.64 5.79
C LYS A 332 2.65 46.17 5.24
N THR A 333 3.34 45.32 6.00
CA THR A 333 4.57 44.66 5.58
C THR A 333 4.50 43.15 5.82
N PHE A 334 5.18 42.40 4.95
CA PHE A 334 5.28 40.95 5.00
C PHE A 334 6.73 40.50 4.93
N LYS A 335 7.07 39.46 5.70
CA LYS A 335 8.33 38.74 5.66
C LYS A 335 8.07 37.27 5.33
N THR A 336 8.76 36.71 4.34
CA THR A 336 8.71 35.27 4.08
C THR A 336 9.34 34.51 5.24
N ILE A 337 8.61 33.52 5.77
CA ILE A 337 9.04 32.66 6.89
C ILE A 337 9.22 31.20 6.48
N MET A 338 8.65 30.80 5.33
CA MET A 338 8.84 29.47 4.74
C MET A 338 9.11 29.61 3.26
N ASP A 339 10.32 29.26 2.86
CA ASP A 339 10.82 29.19 1.49
C ASP A 339 11.74 27.97 1.34
N TYR A 340 12.31 27.74 0.15
CA TYR A 340 13.25 26.63 -0.06
C TYR A 340 14.45 26.63 0.91
N GLY A 341 14.81 27.78 1.51
CA GLY A 341 15.96 27.95 2.39
C GLY A 341 15.76 27.43 3.82
N ASN A 342 14.52 27.17 4.25
CA ASN A 342 14.24 26.58 5.57
C ASN A 342 13.92 25.07 5.52
N SER A 343 14.10 24.44 4.35
CA SER A 343 13.88 23.02 4.09
C SER A 343 12.44 22.53 4.28
N VAL A 344 11.45 23.42 4.23
CA VAL A 344 10.04 23.03 4.08
C VAL A 344 9.65 23.11 2.60
N HIS A 345 8.91 22.10 2.12
CA HIS A 345 8.42 22.07 0.74
C HIS A 345 7.50 23.27 0.44
N PRO A 346 7.59 23.89 -0.76
CA PRO A 346 6.74 25.00 -1.18
C PRO A 346 5.29 24.57 -1.45
N ASP A 347 4.48 25.53 -1.94
CA ASP A 347 3.10 25.34 -2.39
C ASP A 347 2.15 24.95 -1.25
N HIS A 348 1.85 25.96 -0.42
CA HIS A 348 1.12 25.80 0.83
C HIS A 348 -0.39 25.95 0.62
N HIS A 349 -1.18 25.00 1.15
CA HIS A 349 -2.61 24.92 0.91
C HIS A 349 -3.46 24.80 2.18
N ALA A 350 -2.87 24.39 3.31
CA ALA A 350 -3.58 24.24 4.57
C ALA A 350 -2.75 24.79 5.73
N PHE A 351 -3.40 25.51 6.65
CA PHE A 351 -2.75 26.05 7.83
C PHE A 351 -3.67 25.95 9.03
N TRP A 352 -3.10 25.66 10.20
CA TRP A 352 -3.81 25.70 11.46
C TRP A 352 -2.93 26.34 12.52
N ILE A 353 -3.53 27.23 13.31
CA ILE A 353 -2.90 27.93 14.43
C ILE A 353 -3.73 27.61 15.66
N ASP A 354 -3.08 27.19 16.73
CA ASP A 354 -3.78 26.91 17.98
C ASP A 354 -4.44 28.18 18.54
N PRO A 355 -5.73 28.14 18.93
CA PRO A 355 -6.44 29.32 19.43
C PRO A 355 -5.91 29.86 20.76
N ASP A 356 -5.28 29.00 21.57
CA ASP A 356 -4.77 29.36 22.90
C ASP A 356 -3.22 29.41 22.97
N ASP A 357 -2.52 29.06 21.89
CA ASP A 357 -1.05 29.11 21.81
C ASP A 357 -0.53 29.39 20.41
N SER A 358 -0.23 30.67 20.12
CA SER A 358 0.37 31.09 18.84
C SER A 358 1.69 30.40 18.46
N ASN A 359 2.31 29.62 19.36
CA ASN A 359 3.52 28.85 19.04
C ASN A 359 3.24 27.50 18.39
N TYR A 360 2.02 26.97 18.52
CA TYR A 360 1.64 25.71 17.89
C TYR A 360 0.97 25.95 16.54
N LEU A 361 1.69 25.57 15.47
CA LEU A 361 1.22 25.67 14.09
C LEU A 361 1.34 24.33 13.37
N ILE A 362 0.43 24.10 12.43
CA ILE A 362 0.48 22.97 11.51
C ILE A 362 0.32 23.52 10.09
N ASP A 363 1.20 23.12 9.19
CA ASP A 363 1.22 23.50 7.78
C ASP A 363 1.08 22.26 6.89
N GLY A 364 0.25 22.38 5.86
CA GLY A 364 0.06 21.39 4.81
C GLY A 364 0.37 22.01 3.44
N ASN A 365 1.21 21.32 2.66
CA ASN A 365 1.69 21.76 1.36
C ASN A 365 1.79 20.56 0.39
N ASP A 366 2.30 20.79 -0.83
CA ASP A 366 2.43 19.76 -1.88
C ASP A 366 3.41 18.62 -1.51
N GLY A 367 4.29 18.84 -0.53
CA GLY A 367 5.23 17.84 0.00
C GLY A 367 4.87 17.32 1.39
N GLY A 368 3.62 17.48 1.86
CA GLY A 368 3.15 16.84 3.09
C GLY A 368 2.83 17.79 4.25
N LEU A 369 3.05 17.29 5.48
CA LEU A 369 2.63 17.94 6.72
C LEU A 369 3.82 18.35 7.60
N ASN A 370 3.79 19.56 8.12
CA ASN A 370 4.82 20.15 8.97
C ASN A 370 4.22 20.69 10.27
N ILE A 371 4.88 20.44 11.41
CA ILE A 371 4.41 20.87 12.73
C ILE A 371 5.46 21.76 13.40
N SER A 372 5.06 22.93 13.87
CA SER A 372 5.88 23.86 14.67
C SER A 372 5.36 23.98 16.10
N ARG A 373 6.28 24.17 17.06
CA ARG A 373 5.97 24.37 18.49
C ARG A 373 6.63 25.62 19.07
N ASP A 374 7.19 26.48 18.21
CA ASP A 374 7.99 27.64 18.61
C ASP A 374 7.66 28.90 17.81
N GLY A 375 6.46 28.96 17.23
CA GLY A 375 5.97 30.13 16.51
C GLY A 375 6.60 30.26 15.13
N SER A 376 6.68 29.14 14.39
CA SER A 376 7.22 29.01 13.03
C SER A 376 8.74 29.24 12.89
N LYS A 377 9.52 29.06 13.97
CA LYS A 377 11.00 29.16 13.89
C LYS A 377 11.61 27.84 13.45
N THR A 378 11.05 26.73 13.91
CA THR A 378 11.43 25.38 13.48
C THR A 378 10.20 24.54 13.15
N TRP A 379 10.39 23.58 12.24
CA TRP A 379 9.35 22.71 11.73
C TRP A 379 9.79 21.25 11.77
N ARG A 380 8.89 20.36 12.19
CA ARG A 380 9.05 18.92 12.10
C ARG A 380 8.21 18.40 10.94
N PHE A 381 8.88 17.84 9.94
CA PHE A 381 8.22 17.12 8.85
C PHE A 381 7.67 15.75 9.31
N VAL A 382 6.48 15.38 8.83
CA VAL A 382 5.82 14.10 9.14
C VAL A 382 6.17 13.04 8.10
N GLN A 383 7.14 12.19 8.45
CA GLN A 383 7.75 11.20 7.55
C GLN A 383 6.98 9.86 7.45
N ASN A 384 5.75 9.80 7.96
CA ASN A 384 4.97 8.56 8.01
C ASN A 384 3.55 8.66 7.44
N LEU A 385 3.34 9.61 6.53
CA LEU A 385 2.15 9.74 5.68
C LEU A 385 2.48 9.33 4.23
N PRO A 386 2.20 8.06 3.82
CA PRO A 386 2.46 7.58 2.46
C PRO A 386 1.35 8.03 1.51
N VAL A 387 1.35 9.33 1.19
CA VAL A 387 0.35 9.98 0.31
C VAL A 387 0.96 10.50 -0.99
N GLY A 388 2.06 9.89 -1.46
CA GLY A 388 2.72 10.28 -2.70
C GLY A 388 1.84 10.13 -3.94
N GLN A 389 2.00 11.05 -4.89
CA GLN A 389 1.18 11.20 -6.09
C GLN A 389 1.96 10.86 -7.37
N PHE A 390 2.11 9.56 -7.66
CA PHE A 390 2.87 9.09 -8.83
C PHE A 390 2.09 9.21 -10.14
N TYR A 391 2.76 9.67 -11.20
CA TYR A 391 2.20 9.70 -12.55
C TYR A 391 2.45 8.41 -13.33
N HIS A 392 3.66 7.86 -13.23
CA HIS A 392 4.12 6.74 -14.05
C HIS A 392 4.97 5.77 -13.23
N VAL A 393 5.10 4.53 -13.71
CA VAL A 393 5.87 3.47 -13.04
C VAL A 393 6.82 2.81 -14.03
N ASP A 394 8.04 2.52 -13.59
CA ASP A 394 8.92 1.56 -14.28
C ASP A 394 9.62 0.63 -13.27
N VAL A 395 10.22 -0.45 -13.76
CA VAL A 395 10.92 -1.45 -12.95
C VAL A 395 12.23 -1.89 -13.61
N ASP A 396 13.18 -2.36 -12.81
CA ASP A 396 14.38 -3.04 -13.31
C ASP A 396 14.36 -4.55 -13.00
N ASN A 397 15.46 -5.22 -13.33
CA ASN A 397 15.66 -6.65 -13.09
C ASN A 397 16.81 -6.91 -12.07
N ASP A 398 17.10 -5.96 -11.18
CA ASP A 398 18.07 -6.19 -10.10
C ASP A 398 17.54 -7.23 -9.10
N PHE A 399 18.42 -7.73 -8.23
CA PHE A 399 18.04 -8.58 -7.10
C PHE A 399 18.49 -7.99 -5.75
N PRO A 400 17.55 -7.53 -4.90
CA PRO A 400 16.14 -7.23 -5.18
C PRO A 400 15.94 -6.18 -6.29
N TYR A 401 14.82 -6.23 -7.01
CA TYR A 401 14.51 -5.26 -8.07
C TYR A 401 14.11 -3.91 -7.49
N ASN A 402 14.24 -2.86 -8.30
CA ASN A 402 13.83 -1.50 -7.99
C ASN A 402 12.59 -1.10 -8.80
N ILE A 403 11.84 -0.15 -8.22
CA ILE A 403 10.66 0.50 -8.77
C ILE A 403 10.99 1.98 -8.90
N TYR A 404 10.59 2.54 -10.03
CA TYR A 404 10.88 3.90 -10.45
C TYR A 404 9.57 4.65 -10.69
N GLY A 405 9.55 5.95 -10.43
CA GLY A 405 8.45 6.79 -10.86
C GLY A 405 8.60 8.25 -10.44
N GLY A 406 7.91 9.12 -11.17
CA GLY A 406 7.85 10.55 -10.90
C GLY A 406 6.57 10.96 -10.20
N MET A 407 6.69 11.95 -9.31
CA MET A 407 5.60 12.46 -8.49
C MET A 407 5.26 13.92 -8.81
N GLN A 408 4.01 14.27 -8.58
CA GLN A 408 3.55 15.67 -8.55
C GLN A 408 4.38 16.49 -7.56
N ASP A 409 5.00 17.58 -8.04
CA ASP A 409 5.93 18.52 -7.37
C ASP A 409 7.13 17.95 -6.58
N ASN A 410 7.19 16.63 -6.41
CA ASN A 410 8.11 15.97 -5.49
C ASN A 410 9.22 15.20 -6.20
N GLY A 411 9.49 15.43 -7.47
CA GLY A 411 10.62 14.84 -8.21
C GLY A 411 10.41 13.39 -8.68
N SER A 412 11.50 12.82 -9.20
CA SER A 412 11.61 11.47 -9.75
C SER A 412 12.39 10.57 -8.81
N TRP A 413 11.89 9.37 -8.51
CA TRP A 413 12.42 8.51 -7.46
C TRP A 413 12.67 7.08 -7.90
N VAL A 414 13.57 6.42 -7.18
CA VAL A 414 13.81 4.98 -7.22
C VAL A 414 13.83 4.41 -5.81
N GLY A 415 13.28 3.21 -5.63
CA GLY A 415 13.39 2.43 -4.39
C GLY A 415 13.11 0.95 -4.63
N PRO A 416 13.38 0.08 -3.65
CA PRO A 416 13.31 -1.37 -3.83
C PRO A 416 11.86 -1.90 -3.77
N GLY A 417 11.51 -2.86 -4.63
CA GLY A 417 10.24 -3.60 -4.52
C GLY A 417 10.16 -4.51 -3.29
N PHE A 418 11.33 -4.96 -2.80
CA PHE A 418 11.52 -5.62 -1.52
C PHE A 418 12.96 -5.50 -1.04
N VAL A 419 13.21 -5.68 0.26
CA VAL A 419 14.56 -5.61 0.83
C VAL A 419 14.97 -6.87 1.57
N LEU A 420 16.26 -7.17 1.52
CA LEU A 420 16.90 -8.27 2.27
C LEU A 420 17.66 -7.73 3.47
N LYS A 421 16.99 -6.90 4.27
CA LYS A 421 17.52 -6.36 5.52
C LYS A 421 16.49 -6.40 6.64
N SER A 422 16.99 -6.30 7.87
CA SER A 422 16.14 -6.14 9.05
C SER A 422 15.53 -4.74 9.04
N GLY A 423 14.23 -4.61 9.31
CA GLY A 423 13.55 -3.31 9.45
C GLY A 423 12.58 -2.90 8.36
N GLY A 424 12.35 -3.71 7.33
CA GLY A 424 11.43 -3.39 6.24
C GLY A 424 12.00 -2.34 5.27
N ILE A 425 11.16 -1.92 4.33
CA ILE A 425 11.48 -0.86 3.37
C ILE A 425 11.30 0.48 4.08
N ARG A 426 12.33 1.31 4.16
CA ARG A 426 12.30 2.60 4.89
C ARG A 426 12.40 3.78 3.96
N ASN A 427 12.14 4.99 4.45
CA ASN A 427 12.31 6.19 3.63
C ASN A 427 13.75 6.34 3.11
N TYR A 428 14.74 5.91 3.89
CA TYR A 428 16.15 5.89 3.48
C TYR A 428 16.46 4.94 2.28
N ASP A 429 15.58 3.98 1.99
CA ASP A 429 15.75 3.11 0.82
C ASP A 429 15.38 3.79 -0.50
N TRP A 430 14.75 4.96 -0.44
CA TRP A 430 14.31 5.72 -1.60
C TRP A 430 15.31 6.82 -1.92
N GLN A 431 15.58 7.01 -3.20
CA GLN A 431 16.52 8.00 -3.73
C GLN A 431 15.85 8.86 -4.79
N GLU A 432 16.00 10.17 -4.68
CA GLU A 432 15.63 11.12 -5.73
C GLU A 432 16.69 11.12 -6.86
N LEU A 433 16.22 11.10 -8.11
CA LEU A 433 17.02 11.06 -9.33
C LEU A 433 16.98 12.38 -10.10
N TYR A 434 15.86 13.11 -10.03
CA TYR A 434 15.65 14.35 -10.77
C TYR A 434 14.51 15.17 -10.14
N PHE A 435 14.67 16.50 -10.02
CA PHE A 435 13.72 17.36 -9.30
C PHE A 435 12.66 18.01 -10.23
N GLY A 436 11.60 18.59 -9.66
CA GLY A 436 10.45 19.20 -10.34
C GLY A 436 9.17 18.38 -10.15
N ASP A 437 8.14 18.59 -10.97
CA ASP A 437 7.14 17.54 -11.16
C ASP A 437 7.84 16.37 -11.85
N GLY A 438 7.98 15.22 -11.21
CA GLY A 438 8.52 14.03 -11.84
C GLY A 438 7.47 13.34 -12.70
N PHE A 439 7.84 12.91 -13.92
CA PHE A 439 6.96 12.10 -14.79
C PHE A 439 7.56 10.72 -15.06
N ASP A 440 7.81 10.35 -16.31
CA ASP A 440 8.40 9.05 -16.63
C ASP A 440 9.84 8.99 -16.12
N VAL A 441 10.16 7.83 -15.53
CA VAL A 441 11.49 7.48 -15.05
C VAL A 441 11.82 6.11 -15.59
N ALA A 442 12.79 6.03 -16.48
CA ALA A 442 13.09 4.83 -17.24
C ALA A 442 14.55 4.39 -17.00
N PRO A 443 14.80 3.32 -16.23
CA PRO A 443 16.15 2.79 -16.08
C PRO A 443 16.65 2.20 -17.39
N ARG A 444 17.96 2.34 -17.66
CA ARG A 444 18.57 1.62 -18.77
C ARG A 444 18.59 0.12 -18.50
N LYS A 445 18.31 -0.67 -19.54
CA LYS A 445 18.21 -2.13 -19.47
C LYS A 445 19.57 -2.81 -19.31
N ASP A 446 20.61 -2.28 -19.97
CA ASP A 446 21.97 -2.80 -19.89
C ASP A 446 22.67 -2.49 -18.56
N ASN A 447 22.42 -1.31 -18.03
CA ASN A 447 23.04 -0.83 -16.80
C ASN A 447 22.14 0.19 -16.09
N ASN A 448 21.38 -0.29 -15.11
CA ASN A 448 20.48 0.51 -14.30
C ASN A 448 21.18 1.51 -13.36
N ARG A 449 22.52 1.64 -13.41
CA ARG A 449 23.25 2.80 -12.86
C ARG A 449 22.85 4.08 -13.58
N TYR A 450 22.42 3.96 -14.83
CA TYR A 450 21.99 5.07 -15.66
C TYR A 450 20.53 4.91 -16.05
N GLY A 451 19.92 6.02 -16.45
CA GLY A 451 18.58 6.03 -17.00
C GLY A 451 18.11 7.45 -17.24
N TYR A 452 16.82 7.60 -17.50
CA TYR A 452 16.20 8.86 -17.87
C TYR A 452 15.15 9.25 -16.84
N ALA A 453 15.03 10.54 -16.57
CA ALA A 453 13.98 11.07 -15.70
C ALA A 453 13.46 12.39 -16.26
N MET A 454 12.14 12.54 -16.25
CA MET A 454 11.46 13.70 -16.79
C MET A 454 11.07 14.72 -15.72
N SER A 455 10.99 15.98 -16.13
CA SER A 455 10.23 17.00 -15.41
C SER A 455 9.37 17.87 -16.34
N GLN A 456 8.56 18.74 -15.76
CA GLN A 456 7.49 19.46 -16.44
C GLN A 456 7.93 20.21 -17.70
N GLY A 457 7.03 20.27 -18.68
CA GLY A 457 7.27 20.98 -19.94
C GLY A 457 8.28 20.27 -20.84
N GLY A 458 8.36 18.94 -20.76
CA GLY A 458 9.23 18.09 -21.56
C GLY A 458 10.72 18.24 -21.23
N ASN A 459 11.06 18.60 -20.00
CA ASN A 459 12.45 18.52 -19.54
C ASN A 459 12.82 17.06 -19.29
N ILE A 460 14.03 16.65 -19.66
CA ILE A 460 14.50 15.28 -19.51
C ILE A 460 16.01 15.28 -19.23
N GLY A 461 16.41 14.46 -18.27
CA GLY A 461 17.81 14.28 -17.87
C GLY A 461 18.24 12.82 -17.94
N LEU A 462 19.46 12.58 -18.42
CA LEU A 462 20.19 11.32 -18.27
C LEU A 462 20.90 11.33 -16.91
N TRP A 463 20.48 10.47 -15.99
CA TRP A 463 21.01 10.41 -14.62
C TRP A 463 22.07 9.31 -14.44
N ASP A 464 22.94 9.50 -13.45
CA ASP A 464 23.81 8.47 -12.84
C ASP A 464 23.44 8.34 -11.36
N LYS A 465 22.80 7.23 -10.97
CA LYS A 465 22.26 7.05 -9.61
C LYS A 465 23.34 6.98 -8.54
N VAL A 466 24.58 6.64 -8.90
CA VAL A 466 25.68 6.50 -7.93
C VAL A 466 26.33 7.85 -7.63
N THR A 467 26.52 8.68 -8.66
CA THR A 467 27.22 9.98 -8.50
C THR A 467 26.29 11.16 -8.32
N GLY A 468 25.01 11.03 -8.71
CA GLY A 468 24.04 12.12 -8.76
C GLY A 468 24.24 13.08 -9.93
N ARG A 469 25.15 12.76 -10.88
CA ARG A 469 25.31 13.55 -12.11
C ARG A 469 24.07 13.39 -12.98
N THR A 470 23.54 14.52 -13.45
CA THR A 470 22.48 14.54 -14.46
C THR A 470 22.91 15.39 -15.65
N GLU A 471 22.67 14.87 -16.86
CA GLU A 471 22.93 15.55 -18.13
C GLU A 471 21.60 15.93 -18.79
N PHE A 472 21.41 17.21 -19.08
CA PHE A 472 20.18 17.71 -19.71
C PHE A 472 20.17 17.36 -21.19
N ILE A 473 19.18 16.60 -21.63
CA ILE A 473 19.14 15.96 -22.97
C ILE A 473 17.84 16.27 -23.72
N LYS A 474 17.17 17.38 -23.41
CA LYS A 474 15.93 17.77 -24.08
C LYS A 474 16.16 18.06 -25.58
N PRO A 475 15.36 17.49 -26.50
CA PRO A 475 15.51 17.75 -27.93
C PRO A 475 15.40 19.24 -28.28
N GLN A 476 16.11 19.65 -29.32
CA GLN A 476 16.03 20.98 -29.93
C GLN A 476 15.75 20.82 -31.41
N HIS A 477 14.94 21.71 -31.99
CA HIS A 477 14.73 21.71 -33.42
C HIS A 477 16.02 22.17 -34.13
N PRO A 478 16.49 21.49 -35.19
CA PRO A 478 17.72 21.85 -35.90
C PRO A 478 17.75 23.30 -36.40
N ASP A 479 16.61 23.81 -36.87
CA ASP A 479 16.45 25.19 -37.37
C ASP A 479 16.07 26.22 -36.30
N GLY A 480 16.00 25.82 -35.02
CA GLY A 480 15.60 26.71 -33.93
C GLY A 480 14.10 26.98 -33.81
N GLU A 481 13.24 26.21 -34.50
CA GLU A 481 11.79 26.26 -34.28
C GLU A 481 11.45 25.94 -32.81
N LYS A 482 10.51 26.69 -32.24
CA LYS A 482 10.03 26.45 -30.89
C LYS A 482 9.22 25.15 -30.84
N LEU A 483 9.77 24.14 -30.18
CA LEU A 483 9.08 22.88 -29.89
C LEU A 483 8.00 23.07 -28.81
N ARG A 484 6.86 22.38 -28.97
CA ARG A 484 5.75 22.37 -28.01
C ARG A 484 5.79 21.07 -27.22
N TYR A 485 5.88 21.17 -25.90
CA TYR A 485 5.91 20.03 -24.99
C TYR A 485 4.74 20.09 -24.03
N ASN A 486 4.13 18.94 -23.75
CA ASN A 486 3.12 18.82 -22.71
C ASN A 486 3.73 19.07 -21.33
N TRP A 487 2.88 19.32 -20.32
CA TRP A 487 3.28 19.25 -18.92
C TRP A 487 3.86 17.87 -18.60
N ASN A 488 3.17 16.81 -19.02
CA ASN A 488 3.59 15.41 -18.96
C ASN A 488 3.82 14.90 -20.39
N ALA A 489 5.03 15.10 -20.92
CA ALA A 489 5.38 14.71 -22.29
C ALA A 489 5.66 13.20 -22.40
N ALA A 490 5.66 12.67 -23.62
CA ALA A 490 5.89 11.23 -23.84
C ALA A 490 7.37 10.87 -23.81
N LEU A 491 7.70 9.77 -23.13
CA LEU A 491 8.99 9.06 -23.21
C LEU A 491 8.73 7.57 -23.48
N ALA A 492 9.52 6.97 -24.37
CA ALA A 492 9.55 5.53 -24.56
C ALA A 492 10.98 5.05 -24.83
N LEU A 493 11.32 3.86 -24.31
CA LEU A 493 12.60 3.23 -24.61
C LEU A 493 12.48 2.34 -25.84
N ASP A 494 13.57 2.25 -26.60
CA ASP A 494 13.71 1.26 -27.65
C ASP A 494 13.80 -0.16 -27.02
N ALA A 495 13.12 -1.12 -27.65
CA ALA A 495 13.14 -2.50 -27.23
C ALA A 495 14.48 -3.19 -27.50
N ARG A 496 15.22 -2.77 -28.54
CA ARG A 496 16.39 -3.47 -29.09
C ARG A 496 17.70 -2.70 -28.98
N ASN A 497 17.65 -1.40 -28.67
CA ASN A 497 18.82 -0.57 -28.42
C ASN A 497 18.80 -0.01 -26.99
N ASP A 498 19.77 -0.39 -26.16
CA ASP A 498 19.85 0.05 -24.75
C ASP A 498 20.09 1.57 -24.59
N CYS A 499 20.55 2.25 -25.64
CA CYS A 499 20.66 3.71 -25.71
C CYS A 499 19.62 4.36 -26.64
N GLY A 500 18.68 3.57 -27.15
CA GLY A 500 17.56 4.03 -27.98
C GLY A 500 16.43 4.59 -27.13
N LEU A 501 15.98 5.81 -27.44
CA LEU A 501 14.79 6.40 -26.81
C LEU A 501 14.03 7.34 -27.74
N TYR A 502 12.72 7.37 -27.55
CA TYR A 502 11.78 8.25 -28.24
C TYR A 502 11.25 9.30 -27.28
N PHE A 503 11.07 10.53 -27.76
CA PHE A 503 10.55 11.64 -26.96
C PHE A 503 9.54 12.47 -27.75
N GLY A 504 8.47 12.92 -27.07
CA GLY A 504 7.35 13.61 -27.72
C GLY A 504 7.33 15.12 -27.49
N SER A 505 7.39 15.89 -28.58
CA SER A 505 6.93 17.29 -28.62
C SER A 505 5.58 17.36 -29.36
N GLN A 506 5.40 18.25 -30.32
CA GLN A 506 4.48 18.03 -31.45
C GLN A 506 5.02 17.00 -32.47
N PHE A 507 6.31 16.66 -32.38
CA PHE A 507 7.02 15.70 -33.22
C PHE A 507 7.51 14.51 -32.39
N VAL A 508 7.75 13.38 -33.04
CA VAL A 508 8.50 12.25 -32.50
C VAL A 508 9.98 12.49 -32.72
N HIS A 509 10.74 12.54 -31.63
CA HIS A 509 12.19 12.63 -31.62
C HIS A 509 12.77 11.26 -31.28
N TYR A 510 13.81 10.83 -31.98
CA TYR A 510 14.53 9.57 -31.70
C TYR A 510 16.02 9.85 -31.48
N SER A 511 16.59 9.17 -30.48
CA SER A 511 18.01 9.16 -30.18
C SER A 511 18.50 7.72 -30.09
N ASP A 512 19.64 7.41 -30.70
CA ASP A 512 20.33 6.12 -30.64
C ASP A 512 21.62 6.19 -29.78
N ASP A 513 21.90 7.35 -29.17
CA ASP A 513 23.14 7.68 -28.45
C ASP A 513 22.90 8.14 -27.01
N CYS A 514 21.84 7.62 -26.38
CA CYS A 514 21.43 7.88 -25.00
C CYS A 514 21.02 9.35 -24.76
N GLY A 515 20.44 10.01 -25.76
CA GLY A 515 19.88 11.37 -25.69
C GLY A 515 20.87 12.49 -26.02
N LYS A 516 22.09 12.16 -26.48
CA LYS A 516 23.10 13.17 -26.80
C LYS A 516 22.80 13.89 -28.11
N SER A 517 22.15 13.21 -29.05
CA SER A 517 21.62 13.79 -30.27
C SER A 517 20.23 13.23 -30.60
N TRP A 518 19.45 14.02 -31.36
CA TRP A 518 18.06 13.72 -31.66
C TRP A 518 17.76 13.91 -33.15
N LYS A 519 17.01 12.97 -33.72
CA LYS A 519 16.43 13.04 -35.07
C LYS A 519 14.93 13.23 -34.96
N ILE A 520 14.37 14.18 -35.71
CA ILE A 520 12.91 14.28 -35.86
C ILE A 520 12.48 13.26 -36.91
N ILE A 521 11.61 12.31 -36.53
CA ILE A 521 11.16 11.20 -37.40
C ILE A 521 9.67 11.28 -37.71
N SER A 522 9.05 12.45 -37.55
CA SER A 522 7.65 12.67 -37.88
C SER A 522 7.39 14.11 -38.32
N PRO A 523 6.30 14.37 -39.08
CA PRO A 523 5.71 15.71 -39.15
C PRO A 523 5.02 16.07 -37.82
N ASP A 524 4.40 17.25 -37.75
CA ASP A 524 3.55 17.61 -36.61
C ASP A 524 2.36 16.66 -36.57
N LEU A 525 2.30 15.80 -35.54
CA LEU A 525 1.31 14.73 -35.44
C LEU A 525 0.00 15.20 -34.77
N THR A 526 -0.09 16.47 -34.41
CA THR A 526 -1.21 17.05 -33.68
C THR A 526 -2.19 17.73 -34.64
N THR A 527 -3.29 18.28 -34.11
CA THR A 527 -4.19 19.14 -34.89
C THR A 527 -3.57 20.48 -35.27
N ASN A 528 -2.48 20.87 -34.61
CA ASN A 528 -1.81 22.17 -34.75
C ASN A 528 -2.80 23.37 -34.67
N ASP A 529 -3.85 23.23 -33.87
CA ASP A 529 -4.86 24.26 -33.68
C ASP A 529 -4.28 25.46 -32.91
N THR A 530 -3.93 26.52 -33.65
CA THR A 530 -3.26 27.71 -33.11
C THR A 530 -4.11 28.47 -32.07
N ILE A 531 -5.43 28.26 -32.04
CA ILE A 531 -6.30 28.86 -31.02
C ILE A 531 -6.00 28.24 -29.64
N LYS A 532 -5.61 26.97 -29.60
CA LYS A 532 -5.25 26.21 -28.38
C LYS A 532 -3.78 26.34 -27.98
N GLN A 533 -3.00 27.17 -28.68
CA GLN A 533 -1.57 27.40 -28.42
C GLN A 533 -1.30 28.80 -27.84
N ASN A 534 -2.20 29.29 -26.98
CA ASN A 534 -2.16 30.64 -26.40
C ASN A 534 -1.91 30.65 -24.89
N GLN A 535 -1.16 29.67 -24.37
CA GLN A 535 -0.87 29.50 -22.94
C GLN A 535 -0.25 30.75 -22.29
N SER A 536 0.48 31.58 -23.04
CA SER A 536 1.09 32.82 -22.53
C SER A 536 0.05 33.89 -22.14
N LYS A 537 -1.21 33.69 -22.51
CA LYS A 537 -2.36 34.54 -22.16
C LYS A 537 -3.34 33.85 -21.20
N SER A 538 -3.01 32.64 -20.74
CA SER A 538 -3.80 31.90 -19.76
C SER A 538 -3.71 32.59 -18.39
N GLY A 539 -4.77 32.52 -17.59
CA GLY A 539 -4.82 33.04 -16.22
C GLY A 539 -5.97 34.00 -15.93
N GLY A 540 -6.43 34.78 -16.92
CA GLY A 540 -7.44 35.82 -16.73
C GLY A 540 -6.85 37.08 -16.09
N LEU A 541 -7.34 37.48 -14.92
CA LEU A 541 -6.87 38.68 -14.21
C LEU A 541 -5.38 38.62 -13.85
N THR A 542 -4.90 37.47 -13.37
CA THR A 542 -3.48 37.18 -13.15
C THR A 542 -3.04 36.09 -14.11
N LEU A 543 -2.00 36.35 -14.92
CA LEU A 543 -1.50 35.36 -15.88
C LEU A 543 -0.86 34.15 -15.18
N ASP A 544 -1.13 32.94 -15.69
CA ASP A 544 -0.46 31.69 -15.30
C ASP A 544 0.41 31.20 -16.46
N ILE A 545 1.70 31.52 -16.43
CA ILE A 545 2.65 31.24 -17.52
C ILE A 545 3.57 30.09 -17.13
N THR A 546 3.04 29.03 -16.52
CA THR A 546 3.85 27.85 -16.18
C THR A 546 4.05 26.94 -17.39
N GLY A 547 3.07 26.91 -18.31
CA GLY A 547 3.03 25.94 -19.42
C GLY A 547 2.18 24.69 -19.13
N ALA A 548 1.43 24.67 -18.02
CA ALA A 548 0.52 23.56 -17.68
C ALA A 548 -0.65 23.42 -18.66
N GLU A 549 -0.99 24.51 -19.34
CA GLU A 549 -2.01 24.59 -20.39
C GLU A 549 -1.41 24.50 -21.80
N ASN A 550 -0.14 24.07 -21.95
CA ASN A 550 0.38 23.71 -23.27
C ASN A 550 -0.48 22.59 -23.89
N HIS A 551 -0.83 22.76 -25.16
CA HIS A 551 -1.66 21.82 -25.91
C HIS A 551 -1.12 21.60 -27.32
N THR A 552 -1.69 20.63 -28.04
CA THR A 552 -1.30 20.20 -29.39
C THR A 552 0.10 19.61 -29.33
N THR A 553 0.20 18.60 -28.45
CA THR A 553 1.43 17.90 -28.09
C THR A 553 1.18 16.39 -27.96
N ILE A 554 2.26 15.62 -28.08
CA ILE A 554 2.27 14.17 -27.92
C ILE A 554 2.32 13.81 -26.43
N LEU A 555 1.43 12.90 -26.02
CA LEU A 555 1.30 12.39 -24.65
C LEU A 555 1.82 10.96 -24.49
N ALA A 556 1.73 10.14 -25.53
CA ALA A 556 2.16 8.75 -25.51
C ALA A 556 2.91 8.39 -26.80
N ILE A 557 3.99 7.62 -26.66
CA ILE A 557 4.69 6.97 -27.77
C ILE A 557 4.81 5.50 -27.39
N ALA A 558 4.36 4.61 -28.27
CA ALA A 558 4.42 3.17 -28.08
C ALA A 558 5.14 2.53 -29.29
N PRO A 559 6.47 2.35 -29.22
CA PRO A 559 7.18 1.53 -30.20
C PRO A 559 6.82 0.06 -29.97
N SER A 560 6.67 -0.71 -31.05
CA SER A 560 6.36 -2.14 -30.94
C SER A 560 7.53 -2.93 -30.38
N PRO A 561 7.31 -3.82 -29.40
CA PRO A 561 8.34 -4.78 -29.00
C PRO A 561 8.64 -5.82 -30.11
N HIS A 562 7.76 -5.93 -31.12
CA HIS A 562 7.85 -6.94 -32.17
C HIS A 562 8.45 -6.43 -33.49
N ASP A 563 8.35 -5.12 -33.76
CA ASP A 563 8.69 -4.52 -35.05
C ASP A 563 9.12 -3.05 -34.89
N GLU A 564 10.42 -2.76 -35.06
CA GLU A 564 10.98 -1.41 -34.90
C GLU A 564 10.37 -0.36 -35.84
N SER A 565 9.80 -0.80 -36.97
CA SER A 565 9.17 0.10 -37.93
C SER A 565 7.73 0.49 -37.52
N PHE A 566 7.14 -0.20 -36.55
CA PHE A 566 5.78 0.02 -36.09
C PHE A 566 5.74 0.84 -34.80
N ILE A 567 5.25 2.07 -34.87
CA ILE A 567 5.15 2.98 -33.72
C ILE A 567 3.75 3.60 -33.72
N LEU A 568 3.11 3.62 -32.55
CA LEU A 568 1.89 4.39 -32.31
C LEU A 568 2.16 5.62 -31.44
N VAL A 569 1.39 6.67 -31.68
CA VAL A 569 1.48 7.94 -30.95
C VAL A 569 0.10 8.45 -30.58
N GLY A 570 -0.08 8.85 -29.32
CA GLY A 570 -1.29 9.47 -28.80
C GLY A 570 -1.06 10.94 -28.43
N THR A 571 -2.02 11.82 -28.72
CA THR A 571 -1.92 13.27 -28.46
C THR A 571 -2.94 13.77 -27.44
N ASP A 572 -2.71 14.99 -26.94
CA ASP A 572 -3.64 15.72 -26.07
C ASP A 572 -4.87 16.29 -26.79
N ASP A 573 -4.90 16.26 -28.13
CA ASP A 573 -5.99 16.75 -28.97
C ASP A 573 -6.76 15.65 -29.72
N GLY A 574 -6.58 14.39 -29.32
CA GLY A 574 -7.40 13.26 -29.77
C GLY A 574 -6.95 12.60 -31.07
N ASN A 575 -5.70 12.81 -31.48
CA ASN A 575 -5.09 12.05 -32.58
C ASN A 575 -4.46 10.76 -32.06
N LEU A 576 -4.67 9.68 -32.82
CA LEU A 576 -3.97 8.41 -32.70
C LEU A 576 -3.25 8.18 -34.02
N GLN A 577 -1.93 8.22 -34.01
CA GLN A 577 -1.09 8.21 -35.21
C GLN A 577 -0.29 6.91 -35.27
N VAL A 578 -0.05 6.40 -36.47
CA VAL A 578 0.71 5.17 -36.68
C VAL A 578 1.68 5.31 -37.86
N THR A 579 2.88 4.78 -37.70
CA THR A 579 3.84 4.51 -38.77
C THR A 579 4.08 3.00 -38.87
N ASN A 580 4.38 2.51 -40.09
CA ASN A 580 4.78 1.13 -40.35
C ASN A 580 6.15 1.06 -41.06
N ASP A 581 6.84 2.18 -41.17
CA ASP A 581 8.08 2.37 -41.92
C ASP A 581 9.12 3.16 -41.12
N GLY A 582 9.05 3.10 -39.78
CA GLY A 582 10.05 3.71 -38.91
C GLY A 582 10.02 5.24 -38.86
N GLY A 583 8.92 5.85 -39.32
CA GLY A 583 8.68 7.29 -39.27
C GLY A 583 8.70 7.99 -40.63
N ASP A 584 8.98 7.29 -41.73
CA ASP A 584 8.96 7.85 -43.08
C ASP A 584 7.56 8.35 -43.47
N SER A 585 6.50 7.64 -43.06
CA SER A 585 5.12 8.06 -43.22
C SER A 585 4.26 7.79 -41.98
N TRP A 586 3.27 8.67 -41.77
CA TRP A 586 2.38 8.65 -40.61
C TRP A 586 0.91 8.75 -41.03
N ASN A 587 0.05 7.96 -40.39
CA ASN A 587 -1.39 7.94 -40.65
C ASN A 587 -2.17 8.18 -39.35
N ASN A 588 -3.09 9.14 -39.36
CA ASN A 588 -4.01 9.35 -38.24
C ASN A 588 -5.18 8.37 -38.37
N ILE A 589 -5.33 7.49 -37.38
CA ILE A 589 -6.34 6.45 -37.31
C ILE A 589 -7.38 6.69 -36.21
N ALA A 590 -7.40 7.88 -35.58
CA ALA A 590 -8.36 8.23 -34.54
C ALA A 590 -9.82 8.08 -34.97
N ASN A 591 -10.13 8.36 -36.24
CA ASN A 591 -11.48 8.20 -36.80
C ASN A 591 -11.99 6.75 -36.84
N LYS A 592 -11.11 5.76 -36.62
CA LYS A 592 -11.47 4.35 -36.54
C LYS A 592 -11.94 3.94 -35.15
N LEU A 593 -11.70 4.75 -34.11
CA LEU A 593 -12.11 4.45 -32.73
C LEU A 593 -13.59 4.84 -32.57
N PRO A 594 -14.51 3.88 -32.36
CA PRO A 594 -15.93 4.16 -32.30
C PRO A 594 -16.29 5.06 -31.11
N GLY A 595 -16.96 6.17 -31.38
CA GLY A 595 -17.43 7.08 -30.33
C GLY A 595 -16.34 7.87 -29.60
N LEU A 596 -15.12 7.94 -30.15
CA LEU A 596 -14.03 8.73 -29.58
C LEU A 596 -14.44 10.21 -29.47
N PRO A 597 -14.42 10.84 -28.28
CA PRO A 597 -14.72 12.25 -28.15
C PRO A 597 -13.65 13.13 -28.80
N LYS A 598 -14.08 14.25 -29.39
CA LYS A 598 -13.15 15.23 -29.98
C LYS A 598 -12.29 15.89 -28.90
N ASN A 599 -10.99 16.07 -29.17
CA ASN A 599 -10.01 16.63 -28.24
C ASN A 599 -9.81 15.81 -26.96
N ALA A 600 -10.25 14.56 -26.91
CA ALA A 600 -9.96 13.68 -25.78
C ALA A 600 -8.45 13.40 -25.70
N TRP A 601 -7.92 13.25 -24.50
CA TRP A 601 -6.52 12.89 -24.34
C TRP A 601 -6.34 11.40 -24.59
N ILE A 602 -5.28 11.05 -25.31
CA ILE A 602 -4.82 9.66 -25.49
C ILE A 602 -3.50 9.50 -24.72
N PRO A 603 -3.53 9.31 -23.39
CA PRO A 603 -2.35 9.36 -22.53
C PRO A 603 -1.57 8.05 -22.45
N GLN A 604 -2.13 6.92 -22.89
CA GLN A 604 -1.45 5.64 -22.82
C GLN A 604 -1.88 4.72 -23.97
N ILE A 605 -0.89 4.03 -24.52
CA ILE A 605 -1.03 3.00 -25.56
C ILE A 605 -0.20 1.80 -25.08
N GLU A 606 -0.82 0.63 -24.98
CA GLU A 606 -0.15 -0.62 -24.64
C GLU A 606 -0.19 -1.54 -25.87
N ILE A 607 0.97 -1.91 -26.39
CA ILE A 607 1.10 -2.93 -27.44
C ILE A 607 1.38 -4.25 -26.74
N SER A 608 0.62 -5.29 -27.07
CA SER A 608 0.79 -6.60 -26.45
C SER A 608 2.22 -7.11 -26.57
N LYS A 609 2.79 -7.61 -25.48
CA LYS A 609 4.13 -8.22 -25.46
C LYS A 609 4.17 -9.61 -26.08
N ILE A 610 3.01 -10.23 -26.33
CA ILE A 610 2.90 -11.61 -26.83
C ILE A 610 2.19 -11.71 -28.19
N ASN A 611 1.26 -10.80 -28.50
CA ASN A 611 0.57 -10.77 -29.78
C ASN A 611 0.94 -9.50 -30.58
N PRO A 612 1.69 -9.60 -31.70
CA PRO A 612 2.13 -8.43 -32.47
C PRO A 612 1.00 -7.64 -33.15
N ASN A 613 -0.23 -8.13 -33.10
CA ASN A 613 -1.39 -7.45 -33.68
C ASN A 613 -2.29 -6.76 -32.65
N GLU A 614 -2.09 -7.01 -31.35
CA GLU A 614 -2.94 -6.48 -30.29
C GLU A 614 -2.46 -5.14 -29.74
N ILE A 615 -3.39 -4.19 -29.65
CA ILE A 615 -3.14 -2.84 -29.15
C ILE A 615 -4.31 -2.40 -28.27
N PHE A 616 -3.98 -1.88 -27.09
CA PHE A 616 -4.91 -1.24 -26.18
C PHE A 616 -4.65 0.27 -26.14
N VAL A 617 -5.71 1.08 -26.17
CA VAL A 617 -5.62 2.54 -26.13
C VAL A 617 -6.52 3.08 -25.05
N VAL A 618 -5.92 3.73 -24.05
CA VAL A 618 -6.64 4.46 -23.00
C VAL A 618 -6.97 5.85 -23.52
N VAL A 619 -8.20 6.29 -23.25
CA VAL A 619 -8.65 7.64 -23.53
C VAL A 619 -9.28 8.23 -22.27
N ASN A 620 -8.98 9.49 -21.95
CA ASN A 620 -9.71 10.20 -20.91
C ASN A 620 -10.18 11.58 -21.36
N ASN A 621 -11.40 11.95 -20.95
CA ASN A 621 -12.09 13.15 -21.42
C ASN A 621 -12.60 14.04 -20.26
N TYR A 622 -12.20 13.74 -19.01
CA TYR A 622 -12.70 14.46 -17.82
C TYR A 622 -12.35 15.96 -17.85
N ARG A 623 -11.27 16.33 -18.54
CA ARG A 623 -10.87 17.74 -18.75
C ARG A 623 -11.78 18.51 -19.70
N MET A 624 -12.68 17.80 -20.39
CA MET A 624 -13.79 18.33 -21.18
C MET A 624 -15.13 18.17 -20.45
N ASN A 625 -15.10 17.99 -19.13
CA ASN A 625 -16.25 17.78 -18.25
C ASN A 625 -17.01 16.46 -18.51
N ASP A 626 -16.30 15.42 -18.97
CA ASP A 626 -16.84 14.08 -19.27
C ASP A 626 -16.01 12.98 -18.59
N TRP A 627 -16.55 12.37 -17.52
CA TRP A 627 -15.88 11.34 -16.72
C TRP A 627 -16.08 9.91 -17.23
N SER A 628 -16.61 9.74 -18.45
CA SER A 628 -16.89 8.40 -18.98
C SER A 628 -15.59 7.57 -19.12
N ALA A 629 -15.70 6.25 -18.96
CA ALA A 629 -14.60 5.31 -19.04
C ALA A 629 -14.30 4.91 -20.49
N PHE A 630 -13.06 5.01 -20.99
CA PHE A 630 -12.73 4.60 -22.36
C PHE A 630 -11.46 3.74 -22.41
N LEU A 631 -11.64 2.48 -22.80
CA LEU A 631 -10.55 1.61 -23.26
C LEU A 631 -10.92 1.03 -24.63
N TYR A 632 -10.03 1.20 -25.60
CA TYR A 632 -10.17 0.63 -26.93
C TYR A 632 -9.19 -0.52 -27.12
N HIS A 633 -9.61 -1.54 -27.87
CA HIS A 633 -8.79 -2.69 -28.21
C HIS A 633 -8.89 -2.97 -29.72
N SER A 634 -7.74 -3.25 -30.34
CA SER A 634 -7.59 -3.71 -31.72
C SER A 634 -6.80 -5.00 -31.73
N THR A 635 -7.17 -5.95 -32.59
CA THR A 635 -6.50 -7.25 -32.79
C THR A 635 -5.85 -7.39 -34.16
N ASP A 636 -5.76 -6.29 -34.91
CA ASP A 636 -5.33 -6.26 -36.32
C ASP A 636 -4.42 -5.06 -36.62
N LYS A 637 -3.56 -4.68 -35.67
CA LYS A 637 -2.62 -3.55 -35.77
C LYS A 637 -3.31 -2.20 -36.01
N GLY A 638 -4.46 -1.98 -35.39
CA GLY A 638 -5.19 -0.72 -35.43
C GLY A 638 -6.00 -0.49 -36.71
N LEU A 639 -6.26 -1.55 -37.49
CA LEU A 639 -7.14 -1.48 -38.66
C LEU A 639 -8.61 -1.40 -38.25
N THR A 640 -9.02 -2.14 -37.21
CA THR A 640 -10.35 -2.10 -36.60
C THR A 640 -10.27 -2.02 -35.08
N TRP A 641 -11.29 -1.43 -34.45
CA TRP A 641 -11.31 -1.14 -33.01
C TRP A 641 -12.66 -1.47 -32.37
N ARG A 642 -12.61 -1.94 -31.13
CA ARG A 642 -13.76 -2.08 -30.23
C ARG A 642 -13.50 -1.27 -28.95
N ARG A 643 -14.50 -0.53 -28.47
CA ARG A 643 -14.49 -0.02 -27.08
C ARG A 643 -14.84 -1.19 -26.17
N ILE A 644 -13.92 -1.58 -25.29
CA ILE A 644 -14.04 -2.75 -24.41
C ILE A 644 -14.26 -2.38 -22.94
N VAL A 645 -14.27 -1.09 -22.62
CA VAL A 645 -14.66 -0.54 -21.32
C VAL A 645 -15.52 0.69 -21.54
N ASP A 646 -16.67 0.72 -20.89
CA ASP A 646 -17.49 1.91 -20.66
C ASP A 646 -18.03 1.98 -19.21
N ASP A 647 -18.91 2.95 -18.94
CA ASP A 647 -19.46 3.23 -17.60
C ASP A 647 -20.32 2.08 -17.04
N SER A 648 -20.69 1.10 -17.88
CA SER A 648 -21.38 -0.11 -17.43
C SER A 648 -20.42 -1.19 -16.91
N ASP A 649 -19.14 -1.11 -17.26
CA ASP A 649 -18.11 -2.07 -16.87
C ASP A 649 -17.37 -1.66 -15.59
N VAL A 650 -17.10 -0.36 -15.44
CA VAL A 650 -16.27 0.19 -14.36
C VAL A 650 -16.80 1.52 -13.84
N ASP A 651 -16.48 1.81 -12.58
CA ASP A 651 -16.65 3.16 -12.03
C ASP A 651 -15.50 4.07 -12.48
N GLY A 652 -15.86 5.26 -12.93
CA GLY A 652 -14.93 6.36 -13.16
C GLY A 652 -14.04 6.19 -14.39
N PHE A 653 -13.18 7.18 -14.68
CA PHE A 653 -12.44 7.19 -15.94
C PHE A 653 -11.20 6.31 -15.90
N VAL A 654 -10.88 5.71 -17.05
CA VAL A 654 -9.69 4.86 -17.22
C VAL A 654 -8.42 5.71 -17.17
N CYS A 655 -7.45 5.25 -16.38
CA CYS A 655 -6.16 5.87 -16.21
C CYS A 655 -5.04 5.05 -16.87
N SER A 656 -5.06 3.73 -16.72
CA SER A 656 -4.01 2.85 -17.25
C SER A 656 -4.49 1.43 -17.53
N VAL A 657 -3.80 0.70 -18.39
CA VAL A 657 -4.00 -0.72 -18.70
C VAL A 657 -2.66 -1.44 -18.79
N VAL A 658 -2.59 -2.69 -18.33
CA VAL A 658 -1.44 -3.58 -18.60
C VAL A 658 -1.95 -4.99 -18.87
N GLN A 659 -1.52 -5.59 -19.98
CA GLN A 659 -1.77 -6.99 -20.30
C GLN A 659 -0.68 -7.86 -19.66
N ASP A 660 -1.06 -9.02 -19.13
CA ASP A 660 -0.07 -9.96 -18.61
C ASP A 660 0.89 -10.43 -19.73
N PRO A 661 2.21 -10.41 -19.50
CA PRO A 661 3.19 -10.75 -20.53
C PRO A 661 3.30 -12.25 -20.83
N GLU A 662 2.55 -13.12 -20.12
CA GLU A 662 2.57 -14.56 -20.33
C GLU A 662 1.22 -15.12 -20.81
N HIS A 663 0.11 -14.42 -20.56
CA HIS A 663 -1.23 -14.85 -20.92
C HIS A 663 -2.15 -13.67 -21.25
N ASP A 664 -2.56 -13.62 -22.51
CA ASP A 664 -3.38 -12.58 -23.16
C ASP A 664 -4.73 -12.28 -22.49
N ASP A 665 -5.39 -13.31 -21.96
CA ASP A 665 -6.72 -13.17 -21.35
C ASP A 665 -6.68 -12.42 -19.99
N LEU A 666 -5.51 -12.35 -19.33
CA LEU A 666 -5.34 -11.63 -18.06
C LEU A 666 -4.94 -10.17 -18.31
N ILE A 667 -5.84 -9.25 -17.99
CA ILE A 667 -5.63 -7.81 -18.20
C ILE A 667 -5.94 -7.06 -16.90
N PHE A 668 -5.10 -6.11 -16.51
CA PHE A 668 -5.33 -5.22 -15.39
C PHE A 668 -5.67 -3.80 -15.88
N LEU A 669 -6.58 -3.13 -15.18
CA LEU A 669 -7.09 -1.82 -15.52
C LEU A 669 -7.11 -0.90 -14.30
N GLY A 670 -6.43 0.24 -14.40
CA GLY A 670 -6.43 1.31 -13.41
C GLY A 670 -7.47 2.38 -13.77
N THR A 671 -8.26 2.79 -12.79
CA THR A 671 -9.27 3.87 -12.88
C THR A 671 -8.97 4.98 -11.89
N ASP A 672 -9.72 6.08 -11.92
CA ASP A 672 -9.65 7.15 -10.92
C ASP A 672 -10.12 6.74 -9.51
N VAL A 673 -10.78 5.58 -9.39
CA VAL A 673 -11.33 5.07 -8.12
C VAL A 673 -10.89 3.63 -7.80
N GLY A 674 -9.81 3.14 -8.41
CA GLY A 674 -9.17 1.88 -8.02
C GLY A 674 -8.76 0.97 -9.17
N LEU A 675 -8.52 -0.30 -8.83
CA LEU A 675 -8.03 -1.35 -9.73
C LEU A 675 -9.16 -2.30 -10.14
N TYR A 676 -9.15 -2.70 -11.42
CA TYR A 676 -9.96 -3.77 -11.99
C TYR A 676 -9.05 -4.77 -12.70
N PHE A 677 -9.56 -5.98 -12.94
CA PHE A 677 -8.93 -6.93 -13.84
C PHE A 677 -9.96 -7.74 -14.62
N SER A 678 -9.53 -8.33 -15.73
CA SER A 678 -10.27 -9.29 -16.52
C SER A 678 -9.50 -10.60 -16.59
N LEU A 679 -10.23 -11.71 -16.61
CA LEU A 679 -9.71 -13.08 -16.80
C LEU A 679 -10.19 -13.70 -18.13
N ASP A 680 -10.80 -12.89 -18.98
CA ASP A 680 -11.48 -13.32 -20.20
C ASP A 680 -11.28 -12.31 -21.34
N HIS A 681 -10.09 -11.71 -21.39
CA HIS A 681 -9.67 -10.83 -22.48
C HIS A 681 -10.50 -9.54 -22.58
N GLY A 682 -10.83 -8.94 -21.44
CA GLY A 682 -11.58 -7.68 -21.35
C GLY A 682 -13.06 -7.81 -21.70
N ASN A 683 -13.64 -9.01 -21.64
CA ASN A 683 -15.10 -9.18 -21.85
C ASN A 683 -15.90 -8.97 -20.56
N LYS A 684 -15.31 -9.27 -19.39
CA LYS A 684 -15.84 -8.94 -18.07
C LYS A 684 -14.75 -8.34 -17.20
N TRP A 685 -15.09 -7.28 -16.48
CA TRP A 685 -14.22 -6.58 -15.55
C TRP A 685 -14.63 -6.84 -14.10
N ILE A 686 -13.63 -7.01 -13.24
CA ILE A 686 -13.79 -7.37 -11.83
C ILE A 686 -13.04 -6.34 -10.98
N LYS A 687 -13.77 -5.57 -10.16
CA LYS A 687 -13.20 -4.56 -9.26
C LYS A 687 -12.45 -5.20 -8.10
N TRP A 688 -11.24 -4.73 -7.80
CA TRP A 688 -10.49 -5.17 -6.63
C TRP A 688 -10.96 -4.44 -5.36
N GLU A 689 -11.73 -5.10 -4.50
CA GLU A 689 -12.35 -4.44 -3.33
C GLU A 689 -11.60 -4.55 -2.00
N LYS A 690 -10.68 -5.52 -1.84
CA LYS A 690 -10.13 -5.87 -0.51
C LYS A 690 -8.63 -5.57 -0.41
N GLY A 691 -8.26 -4.79 0.59
CA GLY A 691 -6.86 -4.56 0.95
C GLY A 691 -6.12 -3.58 0.05
N PHE A 692 -6.85 -2.83 -0.79
CA PHE A 692 -6.37 -1.73 -1.61
C PHE A 692 -7.45 -0.63 -1.60
N PRO A 693 -7.12 0.62 -1.26
CA PRO A 693 -8.11 1.68 -1.17
C PRO A 693 -8.52 2.19 -2.58
N PRO A 694 -9.68 2.85 -2.74
CA PRO A 694 -10.17 3.38 -4.01
C PRO A 694 -9.45 4.68 -4.39
N VAL A 695 -8.15 4.55 -4.63
CA VAL A 695 -7.24 5.59 -5.10
C VAL A 695 -7.06 5.47 -6.60
N GLN A 696 -6.81 6.61 -7.26
CA GLN A 696 -6.46 6.62 -8.67
C GLN A 696 -5.18 5.82 -8.94
N VAL A 697 -5.27 4.83 -9.82
CA VAL A 697 -4.14 4.02 -10.30
C VAL A 697 -3.69 4.60 -11.63
N ARG A 698 -2.62 5.40 -11.63
CA ARG A 698 -2.19 6.17 -12.81
C ARG A 698 -1.40 5.35 -13.81
N ASP A 699 -0.62 4.39 -13.32
CA ASP A 699 0.17 3.51 -14.16
C ASP A 699 0.50 2.20 -13.43
N MET A 700 0.83 1.17 -14.20
CA MET A 700 1.08 -0.18 -13.71
C MET A 700 2.19 -0.87 -14.51
N LYS A 701 2.99 -1.70 -13.82
CA LYS A 701 3.99 -2.58 -14.46
C LYS A 701 3.94 -3.96 -13.84
N ILE A 702 4.27 -4.97 -14.66
CA ILE A 702 4.49 -6.33 -14.19
C ILE A 702 5.99 -6.60 -14.22
N GLN A 703 6.56 -6.93 -13.06
CA GLN A 703 7.94 -7.41 -12.96
C GLN A 703 7.94 -8.93 -13.19
N SER A 704 8.51 -9.36 -14.31
CA SER A 704 8.35 -10.73 -14.83
C SER A 704 9.10 -11.80 -14.05
N ASP A 705 10.25 -11.49 -13.44
CA ASP A 705 11.04 -12.50 -12.71
C ASP A 705 10.37 -12.95 -11.41
N PHE A 706 9.53 -12.07 -10.82
CA PHE A 706 8.83 -12.32 -9.56
C PHE A 706 7.32 -12.51 -9.72
N ASP A 707 6.77 -12.25 -10.92
CA ASP A 707 5.34 -12.22 -11.21
C ASP A 707 4.59 -11.20 -10.37
N ASP A 708 5.22 -10.06 -10.09
CA ASP A 708 4.65 -9.03 -9.24
C ASP A 708 3.95 -7.97 -10.09
N LEU A 709 2.75 -7.55 -9.68
CA LEU A 709 2.06 -6.38 -10.23
C LEU A 709 2.35 -5.15 -9.35
N ILE A 710 2.94 -4.12 -9.94
CA ILE A 710 3.30 -2.86 -9.30
C ILE A 710 2.28 -1.80 -9.72
N LEU A 711 1.76 -1.04 -8.75
CA LEU A 711 0.81 0.04 -8.96
C LEU A 711 1.41 1.38 -8.52
N GLY A 712 1.44 2.34 -9.43
CA GLY A 712 1.68 3.76 -9.14
C GLY A 712 0.36 4.44 -8.85
N THR A 713 0.17 4.87 -7.60
CA THR A 713 -1.07 5.55 -7.21
C THR A 713 -0.89 7.05 -7.09
N PHE A 714 -1.92 7.79 -7.43
CA PHE A 714 -1.95 9.24 -7.24
C PHE A 714 -2.53 9.57 -5.87
N GLY A 715 -1.76 9.38 -4.79
CA GLY A 715 -2.14 9.77 -3.43
C GLY A 715 -1.96 8.70 -2.36
N ARG A 716 -1.49 7.48 -2.69
CA ARG A 716 -1.17 6.42 -1.70
C ARG A 716 0.17 5.72 -1.98
N SER A 717 1.08 6.40 -2.67
CA SER A 717 2.42 5.91 -3.04
C SER A 717 2.38 4.58 -3.85
N PHE A 718 3.45 3.78 -3.83
CA PHE A 718 3.49 2.51 -4.56
C PHE A 718 2.89 1.33 -3.80
N TRP A 719 2.27 0.41 -4.56
CA TRP A 719 1.77 -0.86 -4.04
C TRP A 719 2.24 -2.03 -4.89
N VAL A 720 2.49 -3.18 -4.25
CA VAL A 720 2.89 -4.42 -4.94
C VAL A 720 1.96 -5.56 -4.57
N LEU A 721 1.35 -6.19 -5.58
CA LEU A 721 0.72 -7.49 -5.44
C LEU A 721 1.74 -8.55 -5.81
N ASP A 722 2.27 -9.22 -4.80
CA ASP A 722 3.25 -10.28 -5.02
C ASP A 722 2.60 -11.47 -5.73
N ASP A 723 3.25 -12.02 -6.76
CA ASP A 723 2.92 -13.28 -7.43
C ASP A 723 1.47 -13.41 -7.94
N ILE A 724 1.26 -13.05 -9.21
CA ILE A 724 -0.01 -13.08 -9.92
C ILE A 724 -0.33 -14.42 -10.60
N LYS A 725 0.52 -15.46 -10.46
CA LYS A 725 0.29 -16.78 -11.07
C LYS A 725 -1.07 -17.41 -10.75
N PRO A 726 -1.65 -17.26 -9.54
CA PRO A 726 -3.01 -17.72 -9.29
C PRO A 726 -4.04 -17.10 -10.23
N LEU A 727 -3.93 -15.80 -10.54
CA LEU A 727 -4.84 -15.14 -11.49
C LEU A 727 -4.62 -15.64 -12.92
N ARG A 728 -3.36 -15.88 -13.32
CA ARG A 728 -3.06 -16.50 -14.62
C ARG A 728 -3.70 -17.88 -14.75
N GLU A 729 -3.61 -18.73 -13.73
CA GLU A 729 -4.24 -20.06 -13.75
C GLU A 729 -5.77 -19.96 -13.84
N LEU A 730 -6.38 -19.01 -13.12
CA LEU A 730 -7.83 -18.78 -13.19
C LEU A 730 -8.27 -18.30 -14.57
N SER A 731 -7.49 -17.42 -15.19
CA SER A 731 -7.69 -16.98 -16.58
C SER A 731 -7.60 -18.17 -17.55
N LYS A 732 -6.48 -18.92 -17.51
CA LYS A 732 -6.22 -20.09 -18.38
C LYS A 732 -7.33 -21.15 -18.30
N THR A 733 -7.87 -21.36 -17.11
CA THR A 733 -8.89 -22.39 -16.87
C THR A 733 -10.32 -21.88 -16.97
N LYS A 734 -10.53 -20.58 -17.25
CA LYS A 734 -11.83 -19.92 -17.20
C LYS A 734 -12.54 -20.19 -15.88
N MET A 735 -11.80 -19.97 -14.78
CA MET A 735 -12.22 -20.12 -13.38
C MET A 735 -12.51 -21.55 -12.91
N LYS A 736 -12.45 -22.57 -13.79
CA LYS A 736 -12.74 -23.97 -13.42
C LYS A 736 -11.86 -24.51 -12.29
N THR A 737 -10.67 -23.97 -12.09
CA THR A 737 -9.81 -24.33 -10.94
C THR A 737 -10.50 -24.07 -9.60
N LEU A 738 -11.44 -23.13 -9.50
CA LEU A 738 -12.17 -22.88 -8.25
C LEU A 738 -13.15 -24.00 -7.89
N ASP A 739 -13.56 -24.80 -8.88
CA ASP A 739 -14.41 -25.97 -8.64
C ASP A 739 -13.66 -27.13 -8.00
N GLU A 740 -12.34 -27.16 -8.17
CA GLU A 740 -11.49 -28.15 -7.52
C GLU A 740 -11.56 -27.98 -6.00
N PRO A 741 -11.75 -29.07 -5.23
CA PRO A 741 -11.86 -28.97 -3.78
C PRO A 741 -10.54 -28.52 -3.13
N PHE A 742 -9.41 -28.76 -3.80
CA PHE A 742 -8.07 -28.44 -3.33
C PHE A 742 -7.10 -28.36 -4.52
N LYS A 743 -6.37 -27.25 -4.65
CA LYS A 743 -5.37 -27.01 -5.70
C LYS A 743 -4.17 -26.26 -5.13
N VAL A 744 -2.97 -26.59 -5.58
CA VAL A 744 -1.73 -25.86 -5.30
C VAL A 744 -1.27 -25.22 -6.61
N PHE A 745 -1.05 -23.91 -6.59
CA PHE A 745 -0.59 -23.17 -7.76
C PHE A 745 0.94 -23.25 -7.87
N GLU A 746 1.44 -23.09 -9.09
CA GLU A 746 2.86 -22.93 -9.35
C GLU A 746 3.45 -21.78 -8.51
N THR A 747 4.74 -21.88 -8.20
CA THR A 747 5.47 -20.94 -7.35
C THR A 747 6.70 -20.44 -8.08
N GLY A 748 7.12 -19.20 -7.80
CA GLY A 748 8.42 -18.68 -8.21
C GLY A 748 9.60 -19.33 -7.47
N ILE A 749 10.81 -18.90 -7.84
CA ILE A 749 12.08 -19.37 -7.28
C ILE A 749 12.20 -18.98 -5.80
N ALA A 750 12.62 -19.92 -4.97
CA ALA A 750 12.91 -19.66 -3.56
C ALA A 750 14.42 -19.46 -3.34
N TYR A 751 14.82 -18.20 -3.13
CA TYR A 751 16.22 -17.85 -2.87
C TYR A 751 16.61 -18.07 -1.41
N GLN A 752 17.78 -18.71 -1.19
CA GLN A 752 18.43 -18.84 0.11
C GLN A 752 19.18 -17.56 0.47
N THR A 753 18.43 -16.54 0.85
CA THR A 753 18.97 -15.19 1.06
C THR A 753 19.57 -14.99 2.44
N SER A 754 20.63 -14.17 2.48
CA SER A 754 21.13 -13.60 3.73
C SER A 754 20.53 -12.21 3.96
N ARG A 755 20.15 -11.93 5.20
CA ARG A 755 19.60 -10.62 5.59
C ARG A 755 20.63 -9.83 6.39
N ARG A 756 20.91 -8.60 5.94
CA ARG A 756 21.78 -7.68 6.68
C ARG A 756 21.00 -6.90 7.75
N SER A 757 21.71 -6.16 8.61
CA SER A 757 21.12 -5.24 9.57
C SER A 757 20.54 -3.99 8.88
N TYR A 758 19.86 -3.16 9.65
CA TYR A 758 19.31 -1.86 9.28
C TYR A 758 20.38 -0.91 8.71
N ASP A 759 19.99 -0.04 7.79
CA ASP A 759 20.73 1.20 7.47
C ASP A 759 20.31 2.33 8.41
N GLY A 760 21.23 3.23 8.72
CA GLY A 760 20.96 4.40 9.56
C GLY A 760 20.49 4.04 10.97
N ILE A 761 19.34 4.60 11.39
CA ILE A 761 18.82 4.48 12.75
C ILE A 761 18.23 3.09 12.99
N ARG A 762 18.85 2.29 13.87
CA ARG A 762 18.36 0.93 14.20
C ARG A 762 16.98 0.93 14.86
N PHE A 763 16.71 1.87 15.77
CA PHE A 763 15.49 1.94 16.56
C PHE A 763 14.80 3.29 16.34
N ASN A 764 13.96 3.37 15.30
CA ASN A 764 13.24 4.57 14.88
C ASN A 764 11.87 4.76 15.59
N ALA A 765 11.54 3.90 16.57
CA ALA A 765 10.25 3.87 17.24
C ALA A 765 9.07 3.80 16.23
N GLN A 766 8.10 4.71 16.31
CA GLN A 766 6.93 4.77 15.41
C GLN A 766 6.89 6.03 14.53
N GLY A 767 7.94 6.85 14.56
CA GLY A 767 7.96 8.17 13.90
C GLY A 767 8.32 8.17 12.41
N GLU A 768 8.61 7.01 11.83
CA GLU A 768 8.99 6.84 10.43
C GLU A 768 8.11 5.78 9.77
N PHE A 769 7.81 5.97 8.48
CA PHE A 769 7.17 4.94 7.68
C PHE A 769 8.07 3.72 7.51
N ILE A 770 7.46 2.55 7.60
CA ILE A 770 8.09 1.28 7.23
C ILE A 770 7.12 0.56 6.30
N GLY A 771 7.51 0.46 5.03
CA GLY A 771 6.75 -0.24 4.01
C GLY A 771 6.72 -1.75 4.24
N ASP A 772 5.64 -2.36 3.80
CA ASP A 772 5.44 -3.80 3.86
C ASP A 772 6.45 -4.51 2.95
N ASN A 773 7.20 -5.47 3.52
CA ASN A 773 8.26 -6.18 2.81
C ASN A 773 7.83 -7.59 2.39
N ARG A 774 8.40 -8.09 1.28
CA ARG A 774 8.17 -9.44 0.78
C ARG A 774 8.60 -10.49 1.81
N ARG A 775 7.82 -11.57 1.89
CA ARG A 775 8.16 -12.74 2.71
C ARG A 775 9.35 -13.48 2.10
N GLY A 776 10.36 -13.82 2.92
CA GLY A 776 11.50 -14.62 2.46
C GLY A 776 11.22 -16.12 2.43
N GLY A 777 12.02 -16.86 1.66
CA GLY A 777 11.91 -18.30 1.46
C GLY A 777 10.90 -18.67 0.37
N ALA A 778 10.45 -19.92 0.36
CA ALA A 778 9.41 -20.40 -0.55
C ALA A 778 8.03 -19.95 -0.09
N VAL A 779 7.18 -19.57 -1.04
CA VAL A 779 5.79 -19.16 -0.82
C VAL A 779 4.91 -20.01 -1.73
N PHE A 780 3.87 -20.63 -1.18
CA PHE A 780 2.93 -21.44 -1.94
C PHE A 780 1.54 -20.82 -1.86
N ASN A 781 0.89 -20.70 -3.01
CA ASN A 781 -0.53 -20.36 -3.08
C ASN A 781 -1.35 -21.64 -3.16
N ILE A 782 -2.38 -21.76 -2.34
CA ILE A 782 -3.20 -22.96 -2.20
C ILE A 782 -4.67 -22.59 -2.16
N TRP A 783 -5.46 -23.15 -3.07
CA TRP A 783 -6.90 -23.10 -3.06
C TRP A 783 -7.48 -24.21 -2.18
N ASN A 784 -8.43 -23.87 -1.30
CA ASN A 784 -9.25 -24.83 -0.57
C ASN A 784 -10.71 -24.38 -0.67
N LYS A 785 -11.50 -25.07 -1.51
CA LYS A 785 -12.87 -24.68 -1.82
C LYS A 785 -13.70 -24.49 -0.55
N PRO A 786 -14.40 -23.35 -0.40
CA PRO A 786 -15.38 -23.16 0.67
C PRO A 786 -16.49 -24.21 0.59
N LYS A 787 -17.15 -24.48 1.72
CA LYS A 787 -18.30 -25.39 1.73
C LYS A 787 -19.54 -24.65 1.22
N ASP A 788 -20.35 -25.32 0.39
CA ASP A 788 -21.61 -24.77 -0.09
C ASP A 788 -22.50 -24.36 1.10
N LYS A 789 -22.97 -23.10 1.09
CA LYS A 789 -23.80 -22.55 2.17
C LYS A 789 -25.10 -23.35 2.36
N GLU A 790 -25.67 -23.90 1.30
CA GLU A 790 -26.87 -24.75 1.34
C GLU A 790 -26.63 -26.11 2.02
N GLU A 791 -25.49 -26.76 1.78
CA GLU A 791 -25.12 -27.99 2.49
C GLU A 791 -24.87 -27.74 3.99
N ALA A 792 -24.35 -26.56 4.35
CA ALA A 792 -24.11 -26.19 5.74
C ALA A 792 -25.41 -25.96 6.53
N GLU A 793 -26.45 -25.41 5.88
CA GLU A 793 -27.79 -25.25 6.47
C GLU A 793 -28.58 -26.56 6.53
N MET A 794 -28.48 -27.42 5.51
CA MET A 794 -29.06 -28.79 5.58
C MET A 794 -28.37 -29.67 6.64
N LYS A 795 -27.06 -29.53 6.85
CA LYS A 795 -26.32 -30.22 7.92
C LYS A 795 -26.62 -29.66 9.32
N LYS A 796 -26.98 -28.37 9.44
CA LYS A 796 -27.49 -27.81 10.70
C LYS A 796 -28.92 -28.29 11.01
N SER A 797 -29.83 -28.31 10.03
CA SER A 797 -31.21 -28.77 10.24
C SER A 797 -31.31 -30.27 10.56
N SER A 798 -30.38 -31.08 10.04
CA SER A 798 -30.30 -32.52 10.35
C SER A 798 -29.61 -32.82 11.69
N LYS A 799 -28.72 -31.95 12.19
CA LYS A 799 -28.18 -32.04 13.55
C LYS A 799 -29.20 -31.61 14.62
N ASP A 800 -29.97 -30.55 14.35
CA ASP A 800 -31.03 -30.09 15.26
C ASP A 800 -32.20 -31.07 15.36
N LYS A 801 -32.43 -31.91 14.32
CA LYS A 801 -33.41 -33.01 14.39
C LYS A 801 -32.91 -34.25 15.14
N LYS A 802 -31.60 -34.43 15.35
CA LYS A 802 -31.04 -35.55 16.14
C LYS A 802 -30.78 -35.20 17.61
N GLU A 803 -30.63 -33.92 17.97
CA GLU A 803 -30.48 -33.50 19.38
C GLU A 803 -31.80 -33.21 20.11
N LYS A 804 -32.95 -33.09 19.40
CA LYS A 804 -34.27 -32.85 20.02
C LYS A 804 -35.03 -34.08 20.55
N LYS A 805 -34.40 -35.26 20.67
CA LYS A 805 -35.03 -36.47 21.25
C LYS A 805 -34.45 -36.99 22.57
N GLY A 806 -33.64 -36.20 23.27
CA GLY A 806 -33.18 -36.63 24.60
C GLY A 806 -32.56 -35.54 25.44
N LYS A 807 -33.38 -34.69 26.08
CA LYS A 807 -33.16 -34.13 27.42
C LYS A 807 -34.25 -33.11 27.78
N LYS A 808 -35.23 -33.55 28.57
CA LYS A 808 -36.01 -32.71 29.48
C LYS A 808 -35.49 -32.98 30.90
N ASN A 809 -35.45 -31.93 31.72
CA ASN A 809 -35.01 -31.86 33.13
C ASN A 809 -33.49 -32.00 33.36
N LYS A 810 -32.81 -31.22 34.22
CA LYS A 810 -33.23 -30.30 35.28
C LYS A 810 -32.11 -29.28 35.56
N ASP A 811 -32.52 -28.23 36.26
CA ASP A 811 -31.85 -26.97 36.58
C ASP A 811 -30.97 -27.03 37.86
N LYS A 812 -30.05 -26.05 37.98
CA LYS A 812 -29.37 -25.48 39.18
C LYS A 812 -28.30 -26.23 40.02
N SER A 813 -27.15 -25.53 40.10
CA SER A 813 -26.44 -25.03 41.31
C SER A 813 -24.98 -25.48 41.51
N LYS A 814 -24.21 -24.55 42.08
CA LYS A 814 -22.75 -24.53 42.33
C LYS A 814 -22.43 -25.02 43.74
N LYS A 815 -21.19 -25.53 43.86
CA LYS A 815 -20.19 -25.47 44.96
C LYS A 815 -19.99 -26.68 45.91
N ASP A 816 -18.68 -26.99 45.99
CA ASP A 816 -17.85 -27.49 47.09
C ASP A 816 -17.70 -29.00 47.40
N LYS A 817 -16.44 -29.43 47.20
CA LYS A 817 -15.52 -30.33 47.94
C LYS A 817 -15.76 -31.85 48.09
N ASP A 818 -14.68 -32.55 47.69
CA ASP A 818 -13.99 -33.71 48.28
C ASP A 818 -14.78 -34.96 48.69
N GLU A 819 -14.61 -36.06 47.94
CA GLU A 819 -13.87 -37.28 48.38
C GLU A 819 -13.94 -38.42 47.34
N LYS A 820 -13.03 -39.37 47.51
CA LYS A 820 -12.60 -40.45 46.60
C LYS A 820 -13.67 -41.49 46.24
N GLY A 821 -13.54 -42.06 45.04
CA GLY A 821 -14.17 -43.31 44.62
C GLY A 821 -13.61 -43.78 43.28
N GLU A 822 -13.12 -45.01 43.23
CA GLU A 822 -12.30 -45.61 42.19
C GLU A 822 -13.10 -46.28 41.04
N MET A 823 -12.39 -46.49 39.92
CA MET A 823 -12.58 -47.49 38.85
C MET A 823 -13.44 -47.22 37.59
N ASP A 824 -12.76 -47.51 36.48
CA ASP A 824 -13.22 -47.99 35.17
C ASP A 824 -13.95 -47.06 34.19
N LYS A 825 -13.16 -46.32 33.39
CA LYS A 825 -13.44 -46.14 31.95
C LYS A 825 -12.16 -46.12 31.10
N LYS A 826 -12.11 -47.05 30.14
CA LYS A 826 -11.19 -47.10 28.99
C LYS A 826 -10.97 -45.72 28.37
N PRO A 827 -9.76 -45.36 27.94
CA PRO A 827 -9.54 -44.10 27.23
C PRO A 827 -10.15 -44.20 25.83
N GLU A 828 -11.35 -43.64 25.65
CA GLU A 828 -11.81 -43.28 24.32
C GLU A 828 -10.79 -42.32 23.71
N ALA A 829 -10.16 -42.77 22.62
CA ALA A 829 -9.25 -41.99 21.83
C ALA A 829 -9.92 -40.67 21.42
N LYS A 830 -9.50 -39.55 22.03
CA LYS A 830 -9.78 -38.21 21.53
C LYS A 830 -9.31 -38.14 20.07
N LYS A 831 -10.24 -38.26 19.11
CA LYS A 831 -10.01 -37.91 17.70
C LYS A 831 -9.41 -36.50 17.67
N LYS A 832 -8.10 -36.42 17.40
CA LYS A 832 -7.40 -35.15 17.24
C LYS A 832 -8.06 -34.37 16.09
N LYS A 833 -8.38 -33.10 16.33
CA LYS A 833 -8.87 -32.11 15.35
C LYS A 833 -7.76 -31.77 14.32
N ASP A 834 -7.31 -32.74 13.52
CA ASP A 834 -6.25 -32.54 12.51
C ASP A 834 -6.80 -32.06 11.14
N GLY A 835 -8.12 -31.99 10.97
CA GLY A 835 -8.78 -31.74 9.66
C GLY A 835 -8.65 -30.34 9.05
N LYS A 836 -7.79 -29.45 9.59
CA LYS A 836 -7.50 -28.11 9.04
C LYS A 836 -6.05 -27.93 8.57
N LYS A 837 -5.21 -28.97 8.73
CA LYS A 837 -3.78 -28.90 8.39
C LYS A 837 -3.51 -29.57 7.05
N VAL A 838 -2.81 -28.88 6.15
CA VAL A 838 -2.15 -29.49 4.99
C VAL A 838 -0.80 -30.05 5.44
N LYS A 839 -0.52 -31.31 5.10
CA LYS A 839 0.79 -31.95 5.26
C LYS A 839 1.57 -31.79 3.95
N ILE A 840 2.82 -31.38 4.03
CA ILE A 840 3.66 -31.02 2.89
C ILE A 840 4.95 -31.81 2.97
N LEU A 841 5.33 -32.46 1.87
CA LEU A 841 6.57 -33.20 1.71
C LEU A 841 7.43 -32.47 0.66
N ALA A 842 8.70 -32.24 0.97
CA ALA A 842 9.71 -31.83 0.00
C ALA A 842 10.48 -33.06 -0.44
N ILE A 843 10.51 -33.33 -1.75
CA ILE A 843 11.16 -34.50 -2.34
C ILE A 843 12.25 -34.03 -3.29
N ASN A 844 13.48 -34.53 -3.12
CA ASN A 844 14.61 -34.20 -4.00
C ASN A 844 14.52 -34.93 -5.35
N ALA A 845 15.48 -34.68 -6.25
CA ALA A 845 15.54 -35.32 -7.56
C ALA A 845 15.72 -36.86 -7.49
N GLN A 846 16.29 -37.37 -6.40
CA GLN A 846 16.51 -38.80 -6.16
C GLN A 846 15.24 -39.53 -5.65
N GLY A 847 14.19 -38.79 -5.30
CA GLY A 847 12.95 -39.34 -4.75
C GLY A 847 12.90 -39.43 -3.23
N ASP A 848 13.92 -38.94 -2.53
CA ASP A 848 13.99 -38.93 -1.07
C ASP A 848 13.17 -37.77 -0.49
N THR A 849 12.41 -38.06 0.57
CA THR A 849 11.71 -37.02 1.33
C THR A 849 12.69 -36.34 2.28
N VAL A 850 13.12 -35.12 1.91
CA VAL A 850 14.07 -34.34 2.71
C VAL A 850 13.42 -33.57 3.86
N ARG A 851 12.11 -33.29 3.77
CA ARG A 851 11.36 -32.56 4.81
C ARG A 851 9.87 -32.89 4.78
N THR A 852 9.26 -33.06 5.95
CA THR A 852 7.80 -33.14 6.14
C THR A 852 7.29 -32.13 7.16
N PHE A 853 6.41 -31.21 6.76
CA PHE A 853 5.82 -30.23 7.68
C PHE A 853 4.32 -30.05 7.49
N LYS A 854 3.66 -29.41 8.46
CA LYS A 854 2.21 -29.10 8.40
C LYS A 854 1.95 -27.60 8.47
N ARG A 855 0.90 -27.13 7.80
CA ARG A 855 0.40 -25.74 7.86
C ARG A 855 -1.11 -25.73 8.00
N ASN A 856 -1.66 -24.77 8.74
CA ASN A 856 -3.09 -24.54 8.75
C ASN A 856 -3.49 -23.78 7.50
N ILE A 857 -4.61 -24.16 6.89
CA ILE A 857 -5.25 -23.42 5.80
C ILE A 857 -6.70 -23.10 6.16
N LYS A 858 -7.23 -22.04 5.57
CA LYS A 858 -8.62 -21.59 5.65
C LYS A 858 -9.35 -21.94 4.35
N GLU A 859 -10.66 -21.77 4.33
CA GLU A 859 -11.45 -21.80 3.09
C GLU A 859 -11.06 -20.60 2.21
N GLY A 860 -11.10 -20.78 0.89
CA GLY A 860 -10.56 -19.84 -0.10
C GLY A 860 -9.08 -20.05 -0.42
N LEU A 861 -8.47 -19.05 -1.05
CA LEU A 861 -7.06 -18.97 -1.36
C LEU A 861 -6.23 -18.71 -0.10
N ASN A 862 -5.09 -19.40 0.00
CA ASN A 862 -4.15 -19.32 1.10
C ASN A 862 -2.75 -19.08 0.56
N ARG A 863 -1.97 -18.23 1.24
CA ARG A 863 -0.55 -18.02 0.96
C ARG A 863 0.28 -18.50 2.14
N ILE A 864 0.99 -19.60 1.98
CA ILE A 864 1.80 -20.22 3.05
C ILE A 864 3.28 -20.12 2.73
N GLY A 865 4.11 -19.92 3.75
CA GLY A 865 5.56 -19.86 3.55
C GLY A 865 6.32 -20.97 4.24
N TRP A 866 7.48 -21.27 3.65
CA TRP A 866 8.45 -22.25 4.13
C TRP A 866 9.86 -21.69 3.93
N ARG A 867 10.65 -21.73 5.00
CA ARG A 867 12.10 -21.56 4.89
C ARG A 867 12.64 -22.91 4.39
N PRO A 868 13.20 -23.01 3.17
CA PRO A 868 13.57 -24.30 2.60
C PRO A 868 14.65 -24.99 3.44
N ASP A 869 14.23 -25.88 4.32
CA ASP A 869 15.07 -26.56 5.31
C ASP A 869 14.86 -28.07 5.29
N ALA A 870 15.92 -28.82 5.55
CA ALA A 870 15.89 -30.27 5.65
C ALA A 870 15.27 -30.70 6.97
N LYS A 871 15.01 -32.00 7.13
CA LYS A 871 14.70 -32.62 8.41
C LYS A 871 15.85 -32.36 9.39
N GLY A 872 15.51 -31.80 10.55
CA GLY A 872 16.43 -31.66 11.67
C GLY A 872 16.36 -32.84 12.63
N VAL A 873 16.97 -32.65 13.80
CA VAL A 873 16.94 -33.62 14.91
C VAL A 873 16.35 -32.98 16.16
N ASP A 874 15.72 -33.80 16.99
CA ASP A 874 15.25 -33.35 18.30
C ASP A 874 16.46 -33.08 19.22
N PHE A 875 16.26 -32.18 20.18
CA PHE A 875 17.26 -31.86 21.20
C PHE A 875 16.74 -32.31 22.58
N PRO A 876 17.64 -32.59 23.54
CA PRO A 876 17.25 -32.85 24.92
C PRO A 876 16.40 -31.69 25.48
N ARG A 877 15.21 -32.00 26.01
CA ARG A 877 14.27 -31.01 26.59
C ARG A 877 13.52 -31.59 27.79
N LYS A 878 13.41 -30.82 28.88
CA LYS A 878 12.72 -31.28 30.10
C LYS A 878 11.26 -31.65 29.86
N SER A 879 10.51 -30.80 29.16
CA SER A 879 9.10 -31.01 28.85
C SER A 879 8.91 -31.64 27.47
N ASP A 880 7.93 -32.55 27.36
CA ASP A 880 7.50 -33.07 26.05
C ASP A 880 6.75 -31.98 25.27
N PRO A 881 6.95 -31.87 23.94
CA PRO A 881 6.21 -30.93 23.12
C PRO A 881 4.72 -31.31 23.09
N LYS A 882 3.84 -30.30 23.11
CA LYS A 882 2.38 -30.50 23.02
C LYS A 882 1.95 -31.24 21.74
N GLU A 883 2.74 -31.14 20.68
CA GLU A 883 2.52 -31.82 19.40
C GLU A 883 3.84 -32.35 18.86
N LYS A 884 3.87 -33.60 18.40
CA LYS A 884 5.03 -34.19 17.70
C LYS A 884 5.01 -33.72 16.25
N SER A 885 5.88 -32.77 15.91
CA SER A 885 6.16 -32.34 14.54
C SER A 885 7.62 -32.60 14.21
N GLU A 886 7.92 -32.98 12.96
CA GLU A 886 9.30 -33.14 12.52
C GLU A 886 10.07 -31.81 12.65
N PRO A 887 11.22 -31.78 13.36
CA PRO A 887 12.01 -30.57 13.57
C PRO A 887 12.61 -30.07 12.25
N GLY A 888 12.70 -28.75 12.10
CA GLY A 888 13.41 -28.13 10.97
C GLY A 888 14.92 -28.16 11.18
N GLY A 889 15.67 -28.39 10.11
CA GLY A 889 17.11 -28.53 10.07
C GLY A 889 17.81 -27.37 9.37
N MET A 890 18.88 -27.71 8.65
CA MET A 890 19.66 -26.77 7.84
C MET A 890 18.95 -26.43 6.54
N PRO A 891 19.31 -25.30 5.88
CA PRO A 891 18.91 -25.08 4.50
C PRO A 891 19.21 -26.31 3.64
N ILE A 892 18.26 -26.71 2.79
CA ILE A 892 18.50 -27.76 1.80
C ILE A 892 19.47 -27.30 0.73
N ILE A 893 20.06 -28.22 -0.04
CA ILE A 893 20.98 -27.84 -1.12
C ILE A 893 20.17 -27.20 -2.26
N PRO A 894 20.67 -26.12 -2.91
CA PRO A 894 20.04 -25.55 -4.10
C PRO A 894 19.74 -26.61 -5.18
N GLY A 895 18.63 -26.47 -5.88
CA GLY A 895 18.16 -27.43 -6.88
C GLY A 895 16.63 -27.48 -6.96
N THR A 896 16.13 -28.42 -7.75
CA THR A 896 14.69 -28.61 -7.97
C THR A 896 14.12 -29.65 -7.03
N TYR A 897 13.02 -29.30 -6.37
CA TYR A 897 12.31 -30.16 -5.43
C TYR A 897 10.84 -30.32 -5.84
N LYS A 898 10.31 -31.52 -5.69
CA LYS A 898 8.87 -31.77 -5.82
C LYS A 898 8.21 -31.58 -4.47
N MET A 899 7.31 -30.61 -4.38
CA MET A 899 6.54 -30.30 -3.20
C MET A 899 5.18 -31.00 -3.28
N VAL A 900 4.91 -31.95 -2.38
CA VAL A 900 3.66 -32.74 -2.39
C VAL A 900 2.80 -32.39 -1.20
N PHE A 901 1.55 -32.02 -1.45
CA PHE A 901 0.59 -31.52 -0.47
C PHE A 901 -0.52 -32.54 -0.26
N PHE A 902 -0.85 -32.80 0.99
CA PHE A 902 -1.91 -33.71 1.40
C PHE A 902 -2.86 -32.97 2.34
N TYR A 903 -4.14 -32.90 1.98
CA TYR A 903 -5.17 -32.27 2.78
C TYR A 903 -6.46 -33.08 2.75
N LYS A 904 -6.82 -33.68 3.89
CA LYS A 904 -7.89 -34.68 3.97
C LYS A 904 -7.61 -35.82 2.98
N ASP A 905 -8.51 -36.04 2.04
CA ASP A 905 -8.40 -37.07 1.00
C ASP A 905 -7.81 -36.51 -0.31
N TYR A 906 -7.48 -35.21 -0.36
CA TYR A 906 -6.92 -34.55 -1.52
C TYR A 906 -5.39 -34.56 -1.51
N LYS A 907 -4.81 -34.66 -2.71
CA LYS A 907 -3.37 -34.62 -2.95
C LYS A 907 -3.09 -33.78 -4.17
N ASP A 908 -2.10 -32.91 -4.08
CA ASP A 908 -1.59 -32.13 -5.22
C ASP A 908 -0.08 -31.91 -5.09
N SER A 909 0.60 -31.46 -6.14
CA SER A 909 2.04 -31.19 -6.11
C SER A 909 2.49 -30.14 -7.10
N VAL A 910 3.55 -29.41 -6.73
CA VAL A 910 4.23 -28.46 -7.62
C VAL A 910 5.74 -28.65 -7.54
N ASN A 911 6.45 -28.24 -8.59
CA ASN A 911 7.91 -28.14 -8.55
C ASN A 911 8.30 -26.79 -7.92
N LEU A 912 9.38 -26.80 -7.14
CA LEU A 912 9.98 -25.63 -6.54
C LEU A 912 11.47 -25.62 -6.88
N GLU A 913 11.93 -24.54 -7.51
CA GLU A 913 13.35 -24.26 -7.65
C GLU A 913 13.87 -23.52 -6.42
N ILE A 914 15.02 -23.96 -5.92
CA ILE A 914 15.75 -23.31 -4.82
C ILE A 914 17.10 -22.87 -5.33
N ALA A 915 17.36 -21.57 -5.26
CA ALA A 915 18.59 -20.95 -5.71
C ALA A 915 19.38 -20.31 -4.55
N LEU A 916 20.70 -20.15 -4.74
CA LEU A 916 21.51 -19.31 -3.87
C LEU A 916 21.15 -17.84 -4.05
N ASP A 917 21.44 -17.04 -3.02
CA ASP A 917 21.36 -15.58 -3.09
C ASP A 917 22.23 -15.04 -4.26
N PRO A 918 21.65 -14.37 -5.28
CA PRO A 918 22.41 -13.88 -6.44
C PRO A 918 23.53 -12.88 -6.09
N ARG A 919 23.50 -12.31 -4.88
CA ARG A 919 24.47 -11.29 -4.43
C ARG A 919 25.74 -11.87 -3.82
N ILE A 920 25.79 -13.18 -3.58
CA ILE A 920 26.96 -13.82 -2.94
C ILE A 920 27.94 -14.32 -4.00
N ASP A 921 29.23 -14.21 -3.69
CA ASP A 921 30.27 -14.87 -4.45
C ASP A 921 30.24 -16.37 -4.13
N LYS A 922 29.85 -17.17 -5.13
CA LYS A 922 29.70 -18.63 -5.03
C LYS A 922 31.00 -19.34 -4.64
N SER A 923 32.17 -18.74 -4.90
CA SER A 923 33.47 -19.36 -4.58
C SER A 923 33.71 -19.53 -3.08
N TYR A 924 33.03 -18.76 -2.23
CA TYR A 924 33.15 -18.86 -0.77
C TYR A 924 32.14 -19.80 -0.12
N PHE A 925 31.19 -20.36 -0.88
CA PHE A 925 30.10 -21.17 -0.36
C PHE A 925 30.18 -22.61 -0.89
N ASP A 926 30.16 -23.56 0.04
CA ASP A 926 30.10 -25.00 -0.24
C ASP A 926 28.91 -25.60 0.53
N PRO A 927 27.70 -25.55 -0.04
CA PRO A 927 26.50 -26.05 0.61
C PRO A 927 26.56 -27.54 0.95
N GLU A 928 27.27 -28.34 0.15
CA GLU A 928 27.41 -29.78 0.32
C GLU A 928 28.26 -30.10 1.55
N ALA A 929 29.48 -29.55 1.63
CA ALA A 929 30.36 -29.77 2.78
C ALA A 929 29.74 -29.26 4.09
N LYS A 930 28.97 -28.16 4.03
CA LYS A 930 28.21 -27.66 5.18
C LYS A 930 27.12 -28.64 5.60
N TYR A 931 26.38 -29.17 4.64
CA TYR A 931 25.29 -30.11 4.87
C TYR A 931 25.83 -31.41 5.51
N ASP A 932 26.90 -31.97 4.97
CA ASP A 932 27.54 -33.19 5.45
C ASP A 932 28.07 -33.04 6.88
N ALA A 933 28.78 -31.94 7.16
CA ALA A 933 29.30 -31.66 8.49
C ALA A 933 28.18 -31.55 9.55
N MET A 934 27.06 -30.90 9.21
CA MET A 934 25.92 -30.82 10.11
C MET A 934 25.19 -32.17 10.25
N SER A 935 25.03 -32.91 9.16
CA SER A 935 24.38 -34.23 9.16
C SER A 935 25.14 -35.20 10.08
N SER A 936 26.46 -35.25 9.95
CA SER A 936 27.34 -36.01 10.84
C SER A 936 27.17 -35.58 12.32
N PHE A 937 27.19 -34.27 12.60
CA PHE A 937 27.03 -33.78 13.96
C PHE A 937 25.65 -34.07 14.56
N ASN A 938 24.59 -34.04 13.74
CA ASN A 938 23.23 -34.34 14.17
C ASN A 938 23.08 -35.79 14.69
N GLY A 939 23.85 -36.76 14.16
CA GLY A 939 23.85 -38.13 14.68
C GLY A 939 24.26 -38.20 16.17
N HIS A 940 25.23 -37.39 16.59
CA HIS A 940 25.58 -37.28 18.01
C HIS A 940 24.47 -36.64 18.84
N VAL A 941 23.77 -35.64 18.29
CA VAL A 941 22.63 -34.98 18.96
C VAL A 941 21.47 -35.97 19.18
N GLU A 942 21.22 -36.87 18.24
CA GLU A 942 20.20 -37.92 18.39
C GLU A 942 20.55 -38.90 19.52
N LYS A 943 21.82 -39.34 19.60
CA LYS A 943 22.31 -40.23 20.68
C LYS A 943 22.06 -39.62 22.07
N ILE A 944 22.45 -38.36 22.28
CA ILE A 944 22.25 -37.67 23.57
C ILE A 944 20.77 -37.37 23.84
N THR A 945 19.96 -37.14 22.81
CA THR A 945 18.52 -36.93 22.96
C THR A 945 17.82 -38.21 23.39
N LYS A 946 18.19 -39.35 22.80
CA LYS A 946 17.72 -40.68 23.21
C LYS A 946 18.07 -40.94 24.69
N ALA A 947 19.32 -40.67 25.08
CA ALA A 947 19.79 -40.84 26.46
C ALA A 947 19.00 -39.99 27.46
N PHE A 948 18.78 -38.72 27.15
CA PHE A 948 17.99 -37.83 28.00
C PHE A 948 16.52 -38.24 28.08
N ASN A 949 15.94 -38.73 26.99
CA ASN A 949 14.58 -39.25 26.99
C ASN A 949 14.46 -40.55 27.81
N ASN A 950 15.49 -41.42 27.81
CA ASN A 950 15.53 -42.58 28.69
C ASN A 950 15.48 -42.15 30.18
N LEU A 951 16.27 -41.14 30.58
CA LEU A 951 16.22 -40.58 31.94
C LEU A 951 14.83 -40.01 32.29
N LYS A 952 14.16 -39.35 31.33
CA LYS A 952 12.80 -38.85 31.53
C LYS A 952 11.78 -39.97 31.71
N GLU A 953 11.87 -41.04 30.92
CA GLU A 953 10.99 -42.21 31.05
C GLU A 953 11.26 -42.96 32.35
N ALA A 954 12.52 -43.09 32.77
CA ALA A 954 12.88 -43.60 34.09
C ALA A 954 12.22 -42.78 35.22
N LYS A 955 12.29 -41.44 35.15
CA LYS A 955 11.65 -40.54 36.11
C LYS A 955 10.12 -40.63 36.12
N LYS A 956 9.48 -40.82 34.96
CA LYS A 956 8.04 -41.09 34.86
C LYS A 956 7.67 -42.41 35.51
N SER A 957 8.45 -43.46 35.26
CA SER A 957 8.26 -44.80 35.84
C SER A 957 8.39 -44.76 37.37
N MET A 958 9.39 -44.02 37.88
CA MET A 958 9.53 -43.77 39.30
C MET A 958 8.31 -43.05 39.89
N LYS A 959 7.79 -42.01 39.25
CA LYS A 959 6.60 -41.31 39.75
C LYS A 959 5.41 -42.26 39.91
N LEU A 960 5.16 -43.10 38.90
CA LEU A 960 4.09 -44.11 38.94
C LEU A 960 4.33 -45.13 40.06
N TYR A 961 5.57 -45.58 40.23
CA TYR A 961 5.92 -46.50 41.30
C TYR A 961 5.80 -45.90 42.70
N LYS A 962 6.07 -44.60 42.87
CA LYS A 962 5.86 -43.91 44.14
C LYS A 962 4.39 -44.00 44.57
N GLU A 963 3.46 -43.86 43.63
CA GLU A 963 2.01 -44.02 43.88
C GLU A 963 1.68 -45.45 44.34
N ILE A 964 2.41 -46.47 43.86
CA ILE A 964 2.27 -47.87 44.28
C ILE A 964 2.88 -48.13 45.66
N ILE A 965 4.08 -47.62 45.96
CA ILE A 965 4.69 -47.76 47.30
C ILE A 965 3.83 -47.07 48.37
N ASP A 966 3.24 -45.91 48.04
CA ASP A 966 2.53 -45.08 49.02
C ASP A 966 1.33 -45.81 49.67
N VAL A 967 0.84 -46.89 49.06
CA VAL A 967 -0.25 -47.77 49.54
C VAL A 967 0.21 -49.10 50.18
N GLN A 968 1.52 -49.36 50.27
CA GLN A 968 2.09 -50.56 50.93
C GLN A 968 2.29 -50.36 52.45
N PRO A 969 2.46 -51.44 53.24
CA PRO A 969 2.74 -51.36 54.67
C PRO A 969 3.98 -50.52 55.01
N ASP A 970 3.97 -49.83 56.16
CA ASP A 970 5.03 -48.88 56.57
C ASP A 970 6.45 -49.46 56.56
N SER A 971 6.61 -50.77 56.82
CA SER A 971 7.90 -51.47 56.75
C SER A 971 8.49 -51.48 55.34
N ILE A 972 7.66 -51.73 54.32
CA ILE A 972 8.04 -51.74 52.89
C ILE A 972 8.23 -50.31 52.38
N LYS A 973 7.31 -49.41 52.78
CA LYS A 973 7.37 -47.98 52.43
C LYS A 973 8.69 -47.32 52.86
N LYS A 974 9.12 -47.58 54.10
CA LYS A 974 10.35 -46.99 54.67
C LYS A 974 11.63 -47.57 54.03
N MET A 975 11.59 -48.84 53.61
CA MET A 975 12.71 -49.52 52.94
C MET A 975 12.94 -48.95 51.53
N HIS A 976 11.91 -48.92 50.67
CA HIS A 976 12.08 -48.45 49.29
C HIS A 976 12.08 -46.93 49.15
N SER A 977 11.54 -46.13 50.09
CA SER A 977 11.57 -44.67 49.96
C SER A 977 13.00 -44.10 49.95
N LYS A 978 13.94 -44.75 50.66
CA LYS A 978 15.35 -44.35 50.69
C LYS A 978 16.01 -44.60 49.35
N THR A 979 15.91 -45.82 48.83
CA THR A 979 16.45 -46.21 47.51
C THR A 979 15.82 -45.39 46.39
N HIS A 980 14.50 -45.20 46.42
CA HIS A 980 13.76 -44.35 45.48
C HIS A 980 14.28 -42.91 45.46
N LYS A 981 14.51 -42.29 46.62
CA LYS A 981 15.06 -40.93 46.70
C LYS A 981 16.49 -40.86 46.15
N THR A 982 17.31 -41.88 46.41
CA THR A 982 18.69 -41.97 45.90
C THR A 982 18.71 -42.05 44.38
N ILE A 983 17.98 -42.99 43.79
CA ILE A 983 17.89 -43.16 42.32
C ILE A 983 17.33 -41.89 41.67
N GLY A 984 16.28 -41.30 42.24
CA GLY A 984 15.72 -40.04 41.74
C GLY A 984 16.74 -38.89 41.73
N SER A 985 17.58 -38.81 42.77
CA SER A 985 18.65 -37.80 42.87
C SER A 985 19.79 -38.05 41.87
N GLN A 986 20.09 -39.32 41.57
CA GLN A 986 21.06 -39.69 40.53
C GLN A 986 20.56 -39.34 39.14
N ILE A 987 19.28 -39.63 38.83
CA ILE A 987 18.63 -39.17 37.59
C ILE A 987 18.70 -37.65 37.48
N ASP A 988 18.36 -36.93 38.55
CA ASP A 988 18.42 -35.46 38.56
C ASP A 988 19.85 -34.95 38.33
N SER A 989 20.85 -35.60 38.92
CA SER A 989 22.27 -35.25 38.73
C SER A 989 22.71 -35.46 37.27
N LEU A 990 22.34 -36.59 36.65
CA LEU A 990 22.63 -36.87 35.25
C LEU A 990 21.88 -35.92 34.30
N MET A 991 20.62 -35.59 34.59
CA MET A 991 19.86 -34.59 33.84
C MET A 991 20.47 -33.19 33.96
N ASN A 992 21.07 -32.85 35.12
CA ASN A 992 21.73 -31.57 35.34
C ASN A 992 23.05 -31.41 34.57
N LEU A 993 23.71 -32.51 34.17
CA LEU A 993 24.85 -32.46 33.25
C LEU A 993 24.46 -31.95 31.86
N TYR A 994 23.20 -32.18 31.45
CA TYR A 994 22.68 -31.65 30.18
C TYR A 994 22.38 -30.16 30.28
N MET A 995 21.69 -29.74 31.34
CA MET A 995 21.12 -28.40 31.45
C MET A 995 20.88 -28.03 32.91
N LEU A 996 20.97 -26.74 33.22
CA LEU A 996 20.75 -26.24 34.58
C LEU A 996 19.37 -26.63 35.14
N PRO A 997 19.23 -26.84 36.47
CA PRO A 997 17.95 -27.00 37.15
C PRO A 997 16.96 -25.86 36.85
N GLU A 998 15.66 -26.08 37.00
CA GLU A 998 14.66 -25.02 36.79
C GLU A 998 14.82 -23.92 37.87
N ALA A 999 14.91 -22.66 37.46
CA ALA A 999 15.15 -21.55 38.38
C ALA A 999 13.84 -21.13 39.07
N LYS A 1000 13.89 -20.88 40.38
CA LYS A 1000 12.73 -20.37 41.15
C LYS A 1000 12.53 -18.85 41.00
N LYS A 1001 13.54 -18.12 40.53
CA LYS A 1001 13.57 -16.67 40.27
C LYS A 1001 14.42 -16.37 39.04
N VAL A 1002 14.28 -15.17 38.48
CA VAL A 1002 15.09 -14.70 37.34
C VAL A 1002 16.45 -14.23 37.86
N GLU A 1003 17.48 -15.05 37.71
CA GLU A 1003 18.86 -14.76 38.10
C GLU A 1003 19.83 -15.20 36.99
N TYR A 1004 20.94 -14.50 36.81
CA TYR A 1004 22.01 -14.91 35.89
C TYR A 1004 22.66 -16.19 36.43
N ARG A 1005 22.80 -17.21 35.57
CA ARG A 1005 23.38 -18.51 35.94
C ARG A 1005 24.33 -18.97 34.86
N ASP A 1006 25.54 -19.34 35.29
CA ASP A 1006 26.56 -19.89 34.39
C ASP A 1006 26.19 -21.32 33.99
N ASP A 1007 25.92 -21.52 32.69
CA ASP A 1007 25.66 -22.82 32.08
C ASP A 1007 26.83 -23.35 31.25
N SER A 1008 28.00 -22.70 31.32
CA SER A 1008 29.16 -23.00 30.48
C SER A 1008 29.68 -24.43 30.62
N HIS A 1009 29.42 -25.08 31.76
CA HIS A 1009 29.79 -26.46 32.06
C HIS A 1009 28.80 -27.50 31.52
N THR A 1010 27.60 -27.10 31.09
CA THR A 1010 26.57 -28.03 30.65
C THR A 1010 26.86 -28.60 29.26
N LEU A 1011 26.46 -29.85 29.01
CA LEU A 1011 26.62 -30.50 27.70
C LEU A 1011 25.89 -29.71 26.61
N MET A 1012 24.69 -29.21 26.89
CA MET A 1012 23.90 -28.47 25.91
C MET A 1012 24.58 -27.16 25.49
N ASN A 1013 25.28 -26.47 26.39
CA ASN A 1013 26.08 -25.30 26.02
C ASN A 1013 27.15 -25.65 24.98
N LYS A 1014 27.88 -26.77 25.16
CA LYS A 1014 28.90 -27.24 24.20
C LYS A 1014 28.30 -27.66 22.87
N VAL A 1015 27.19 -28.40 22.89
CA VAL A 1015 26.46 -28.82 21.69
C VAL A 1015 25.94 -27.61 20.91
N TYR A 1016 25.37 -26.61 21.59
CA TYR A 1016 24.93 -25.38 20.94
C TYR A 1016 26.08 -24.55 20.39
N SER A 1017 27.25 -24.54 21.04
CA SER A 1017 28.45 -23.90 20.52
C SER A 1017 28.89 -24.53 19.19
N ALA A 1018 29.02 -25.86 19.13
CA ALA A 1018 29.36 -26.57 17.90
C ALA A 1018 28.32 -26.32 16.79
N ARG A 1019 27.03 -26.38 17.14
CA ARG A 1019 25.93 -26.08 16.19
C ARG A 1019 25.97 -24.64 15.67
N ARG A 1020 26.38 -23.67 16.49
CA ARG A 1020 26.52 -22.27 16.07
C ARG A 1020 27.59 -22.14 14.99
N PHE A 1021 28.79 -22.69 15.22
CA PHE A 1021 29.87 -22.67 14.24
C PHE A 1021 29.48 -23.37 12.92
N LEU A 1022 28.88 -24.55 13.00
CA LEU A 1022 28.37 -25.26 11.83
C LEU A 1022 27.28 -24.47 11.08
N GLY A 1023 26.38 -23.83 11.82
CA GLY A 1023 25.30 -23.02 11.26
C GLY A 1023 25.79 -21.79 10.50
N THR A 1024 26.84 -21.13 11.00
CA THR A 1024 27.41 -19.91 10.41
C THR A 1024 28.48 -20.17 9.35
N SER A 1025 28.98 -21.40 9.22
CA SER A 1025 29.96 -21.75 8.19
C SER A 1025 29.39 -21.55 6.79
N ALA A 1026 30.23 -21.13 5.84
CA ALA A 1026 29.87 -21.07 4.41
C ALA A 1026 30.07 -22.44 3.71
N GLY A 1027 30.87 -23.33 4.32
CA GLY A 1027 31.17 -24.68 3.84
C GLY A 1027 31.56 -25.61 4.98
N ALA A 1028 32.64 -26.37 4.80
CA ALA A 1028 33.25 -27.16 5.88
C ALA A 1028 33.59 -26.29 7.12
N PRO A 1029 33.47 -26.83 8.34
CA PRO A 1029 33.76 -26.07 9.56
C PRO A 1029 35.22 -25.62 9.61
N THR A 1030 35.43 -24.35 9.98
CA THR A 1030 36.75 -23.80 10.28
C THR A 1030 37.42 -24.53 11.44
N GLU A 1031 38.72 -24.33 11.65
CA GLU A 1031 39.47 -24.95 12.77
C GLU A 1031 38.78 -24.73 14.13
N ASN A 1032 38.32 -23.50 14.41
CA ASN A 1032 37.52 -23.19 15.61
C ASN A 1032 36.22 -23.99 15.67
N GLY A 1033 35.52 -24.15 14.53
CA GLY A 1033 34.34 -24.99 14.43
C GLY A 1033 34.65 -26.46 14.72
N GLN A 1034 35.75 -26.98 14.18
CA GLN A 1034 36.22 -28.34 14.45
C GLN A 1034 36.57 -28.55 15.93
N HIS A 1035 37.21 -27.58 16.58
CA HIS A 1035 37.47 -27.63 18.03
C HIS A 1035 36.18 -27.66 18.85
N ALA A 1036 35.18 -26.84 18.48
CA ALA A 1036 33.88 -26.83 19.13
C ALA A 1036 33.17 -28.20 18.97
N ILE A 1037 33.20 -28.78 17.77
CA ILE A 1037 32.65 -30.11 17.47
C ILE A 1037 33.35 -31.19 18.30
N LYS A 1038 34.69 -31.25 18.28
CA LYS A 1038 35.49 -32.20 19.07
C LYS A 1038 35.18 -32.07 20.56
N THR A 1039 35.04 -30.85 21.07
CA THR A 1039 34.66 -30.60 22.47
C THR A 1039 33.27 -31.14 22.78
N ALA A 1040 32.27 -30.85 21.93
CA ALA A 1040 30.92 -31.33 22.11
C ALA A 1040 30.84 -32.87 22.08
N ILE A 1041 31.58 -33.52 21.17
CA ILE A 1041 31.66 -34.99 21.08
C ILE A 1041 32.34 -35.57 22.32
N ARG A 1042 33.45 -34.99 22.79
CA ARG A 1042 34.15 -35.44 24.00
C ARG A 1042 33.26 -35.38 25.24
N GLU A 1043 32.58 -34.25 25.46
CA GLU A 1043 31.67 -34.13 26.60
C GLU A 1043 30.43 -35.02 26.44
N THR A 1044 29.96 -35.23 25.21
CA THR A 1044 28.91 -36.21 24.89
C THR A 1044 29.32 -37.61 25.36
N LYS A 1045 30.51 -38.08 25.00
CA LYS A 1045 31.01 -39.40 25.40
C LYS A 1045 31.04 -39.55 26.92
N LYS A 1046 31.58 -38.58 27.66
CA LYS A 1046 31.60 -38.59 29.14
C LYS A 1046 30.21 -38.74 29.75
N VAL A 1047 29.25 -37.95 29.26
CA VAL A 1047 27.88 -37.97 29.78
C VAL A 1047 27.17 -39.28 29.43
N LEU A 1048 27.33 -39.79 28.20
CA LEU A 1048 26.76 -41.07 27.79
C LEU A 1048 27.34 -42.25 28.58
N THR A 1049 28.64 -42.27 28.86
CA THR A 1049 29.26 -43.28 29.75
C THR A 1049 28.59 -43.26 31.12
N GLY A 1050 28.43 -42.08 31.74
CA GLY A 1050 27.77 -41.96 33.04
C GLY A 1050 26.32 -42.43 33.02
N ILE A 1051 25.59 -42.19 31.93
CA ILE A 1051 24.21 -42.66 31.76
C ILE A 1051 24.14 -44.17 31.56
N ASN A 1052 24.99 -44.75 30.71
CA ASN A 1052 25.01 -46.20 30.48
C ASN A 1052 25.37 -46.94 31.77
N SER A 1053 26.40 -46.49 32.50
CA SER A 1053 26.75 -47.08 33.80
C SER A 1053 25.62 -46.95 34.83
N PHE A 1054 24.85 -45.86 34.82
CA PHE A 1054 23.67 -45.72 35.67
C PHE A 1054 22.57 -46.73 35.30
N PHE A 1055 22.31 -46.92 34.00
CA PHE A 1055 21.28 -47.85 33.53
C PHE A 1055 21.66 -49.32 33.73
N GLU A 1056 22.95 -49.67 33.57
CA GLU A 1056 23.48 -51.02 33.73
C GLU A 1056 23.60 -51.47 35.19
N GLY A 1057 23.92 -50.54 36.11
CA GLY A 1057 24.06 -50.84 37.53
C GLY A 1057 22.89 -50.32 38.37
N PRO A 1058 22.97 -49.10 38.94
CA PRO A 1058 22.01 -48.59 39.92
C PRO A 1058 20.54 -48.67 39.51
N TRP A 1059 20.21 -48.40 38.24
CA TRP A 1059 18.83 -48.50 37.75
C TRP A 1059 18.37 -49.95 37.60
N SER A 1060 19.22 -50.83 37.05
CA SER A 1060 18.93 -52.25 36.89
C SER A 1060 18.67 -52.91 38.23
N GLU A 1061 19.54 -52.68 39.22
CA GLU A 1061 19.38 -53.14 40.60
C GLU A 1061 18.07 -52.62 41.22
N TYR A 1062 17.74 -51.34 41.02
CA TYR A 1062 16.49 -50.76 41.47
C TYR A 1062 15.25 -51.37 40.79
N VAL A 1063 15.32 -51.66 39.50
CA VAL A 1063 14.21 -52.32 38.78
C VAL A 1063 13.99 -53.73 39.31
N GLU A 1064 15.05 -54.52 39.55
CA GLU A 1064 14.94 -55.87 40.10
C GLU A 1064 14.42 -55.89 41.54
N ASP A 1065 14.88 -54.97 42.39
CA ASP A 1065 14.36 -54.78 43.77
C ASP A 1065 12.85 -54.47 43.77
N VAL A 1066 12.39 -53.70 42.77
CA VAL A 1066 10.98 -53.30 42.67
C VAL A 1066 10.10 -54.36 42.01
N LYS A 1067 10.60 -55.12 41.02
CA LYS A 1067 9.87 -56.22 40.36
C LYS A 1067 9.47 -57.36 41.30
N ALA A 1068 10.08 -57.43 42.49
CA ALA A 1068 9.65 -58.33 43.56
C ALA A 1068 8.23 -58.00 44.10
N LEU A 1069 7.66 -56.85 43.74
CA LEU A 1069 6.28 -56.43 44.01
C LEU A 1069 5.35 -56.77 42.83
N PRO A 1070 4.04 -57.01 43.03
CA PRO A 1070 3.16 -57.66 42.04
C PRO A 1070 2.69 -56.78 40.85
N VAL A 1071 3.53 -55.90 40.29
CA VAL A 1071 3.23 -55.16 39.03
C VAL A 1071 4.50 -54.85 38.23
N ASP A 1072 4.58 -55.30 36.98
CA ASP A 1072 5.65 -54.94 36.03
C ASP A 1072 5.26 -53.70 35.20
N ILE A 1073 5.89 -52.56 35.50
CA ILE A 1073 5.65 -51.28 34.82
C ILE A 1073 6.93 -50.66 34.22
N PHE A 1074 8.07 -51.37 34.27
CA PHE A 1074 9.34 -50.85 33.80
C PHE A 1074 9.60 -51.19 32.33
N LYS A 1075 10.22 -50.27 31.61
CA LYS A 1075 10.77 -50.54 30.28
C LYS A 1075 12.23 -50.96 30.41
N SER A 1076 12.67 -51.92 29.61
CA SER A 1076 14.09 -52.18 29.41
C SER A 1076 14.72 -51.02 28.65
N PHE A 1077 15.97 -50.69 29.00
CA PHE A 1077 16.75 -49.65 28.33
C PHE A 1077 18.01 -50.27 27.77
N ASP A 1078 18.15 -50.28 26.45
CA ASP A 1078 19.37 -50.75 25.81
C ASP A 1078 20.50 -49.72 25.97
N PRO A 1079 21.76 -50.17 26.13
CA PRO A 1079 22.92 -49.28 26.11
C PRO A 1079 22.95 -48.43 24.85
N ILE A 1080 23.27 -47.15 25.00
CA ILE A 1080 23.42 -46.25 23.86
C ILE A 1080 24.86 -46.33 23.37
N ASP A 1081 25.02 -46.63 22.09
CA ASP A 1081 26.31 -46.66 21.43
C ASP A 1081 27.09 -45.36 21.63
N ILE A 1082 28.30 -45.47 22.18
CA ILE A 1082 29.16 -44.37 22.62
C ILE A 1082 30.07 -43.88 21.49
N ASP A 1083 30.24 -44.66 20.41
CA ASP A 1083 31.25 -44.38 19.39
C ASP A 1083 30.84 -43.47 18.23
#